data_AF-A0A135WE92-F1
#
_entry.id   AF-A0A135WE92-F1
#
_cell.length_a   1.000
_cell.length_b   1.000
_cell.length_c   1.000
_cell.angle_alpha   90.00
_cell.angle_beta   90.00
_cell.angle_gamma   90.00
#
_symmetry.space_group_name_H-M   'P 1'
#
loop_
_entity.id
_entity.type
_entity.pdbx_description
1 polymer ?
#
loop_
_entity_poly.entity_id
_entity_poly.type
_entity_poly.pdbx_seq_one_letter_code
_entity_poly.pdbx_strand_id
1 'polypeptide(L)'
;MSCIVKNTMAEMRNLSASEIADLQNGLYQGVCLLGYYVKRDTPGPIIYHLSATTNADDGGSVIVTGGIKLEHNFAHDLDVRYFGVKGNGTYDDTSFVLSYFNYANQNNLFWVIPGGFKVVVKNPFEIKTSGRCDGKFILTKESSDVTITVARKNEGEELDISSWNEDKMTRGSLDVNFTNSGLANLHFKSTEILIERDGVSGDPYLKKEFIRSNDGKLTTPLVCTYNNKENLTVTKYIVEEAVIIDNLNIETAVNLNVDCYLLITRDNVTLNNPKIINAINNVGAVAMEIEKCADIIINSPFIEGFNKDGVGYGIANYESIGVVVNDGNVIQCRHGYTGRNSVDVNINRGVWEEGIDDHWTDRFTVNETIVKTGKALAAFQFAGNDVTLNSPIVNGSARMFFGIRLDTPSLGGIVNINNPVFTAYNVDGKEKEKDIYLFSFTTPWGKSDLPEYTGKLTLPESLNIINPIINTDADIVRGFFLGILNQPYTNLKNLKITDTILNARPETDYTAVLIIKDSVNQKLYDTNIEITGRLTTNAGVTTCVYLNSINHTTYNRRANIYLSNCFGYERIVFSGANLGTLIMDGGDINSFNTDHADASLANCNIQFKNVEWKGGTIDHLTHALFQNCVFTGNYIFPSADSVSWANNVKYSTVTGLPLNIVNNMKPPFA
;
A
#
# COMPACT_ATOMS: atom_id res chain seq x y z
N MET A 1 -57.46 -12.45 -9.02
CA MET A 1 -57.71 -11.00 -9.19
C MET A 1 -57.99 -10.74 -10.67
N SER A 2 -59.01 -9.97 -11.01
CA SER A 2 -59.24 -9.52 -12.40
C SER A 2 -58.32 -8.34 -12.70
N CYS A 3 -57.56 -8.44 -13.78
CA CYS A 3 -56.68 -7.37 -14.27
C CYS A 3 -56.81 -7.25 -15.79
N ILE A 4 -56.59 -6.04 -16.30
CA ILE A 4 -56.49 -5.79 -17.74
C ILE A 4 -55.14 -6.30 -18.20
N VAL A 5 -55.10 -7.21 -19.17
CA VAL A 5 -53.85 -7.82 -19.64
C VAL A 5 -53.27 -7.02 -20.79
N LYS A 6 -52.00 -6.61 -20.66
CA LYS A 6 -51.23 -5.93 -21.71
C LYS A 6 -49.94 -6.70 -21.97
N ASN A 7 -49.60 -6.92 -23.24
CA ASN A 7 -48.41 -7.67 -23.61
C ASN A 7 -47.13 -6.85 -23.47
N THR A 8 -47.21 -5.52 -23.59
CA THR A 8 -46.07 -4.60 -23.61
C THR A 8 -46.36 -3.30 -22.86
N MET A 9 -45.31 -2.59 -22.44
CA MET A 9 -45.40 -1.29 -21.78
C MET A 9 -46.02 -0.24 -22.72
N ALA A 10 -45.79 -0.36 -24.04
CA ALA A 10 -46.43 0.51 -25.03
C ALA A 10 -47.95 0.32 -25.07
N GLU A 11 -48.44 -0.93 -24.98
CA GLU A 11 -49.88 -1.21 -24.90
C GLU A 11 -50.48 -0.71 -23.55
N MET A 12 -49.73 -0.82 -22.46
CA MET A 12 -50.13 -0.28 -21.15
C MET A 12 -50.17 1.25 -21.12
N ARG A 13 -49.23 1.92 -21.80
CA ARG A 13 -49.25 3.39 -21.91
C ARG A 13 -50.37 3.91 -22.82
N ASN A 14 -50.93 3.05 -23.68
CA ASN A 14 -52.02 3.35 -24.60
C ASN A 14 -53.34 2.67 -24.18
N LEU A 15 -53.66 2.64 -22.88
CA LEU A 15 -54.97 2.18 -22.40
C LEU A 15 -56.10 2.98 -23.07
N SER A 16 -57.17 2.30 -23.44
CA SER A 16 -58.36 2.96 -23.98
C SER A 16 -59.09 3.74 -22.88
N ALA A 17 -59.89 4.74 -23.28
CA ALA A 17 -60.74 5.47 -22.35
C ALA A 17 -61.71 4.55 -21.56
N SER A 18 -62.17 3.46 -22.16
CA SER A 18 -63.02 2.47 -21.47
C SER A 18 -62.24 1.67 -20.44
N GLU A 19 -61.02 1.24 -20.75
CA GLU A 19 -60.16 0.53 -19.81
C GLU A 19 -59.79 1.41 -18.60
N ILE A 20 -59.55 2.70 -18.82
CA ILE A 20 -59.30 3.69 -17.76
C ILE A 20 -60.55 3.85 -16.88
N ALA A 21 -61.74 3.99 -17.49
CA ALA A 21 -62.99 4.08 -16.75
C ALA A 21 -63.26 2.82 -15.92
N ASP A 22 -62.98 1.63 -16.47
CA ASP A 22 -63.15 0.36 -15.76
C ASP A 22 -62.21 0.24 -14.55
N LEU A 23 -60.97 0.73 -14.64
CA LEU A 23 -60.04 0.81 -13.52
C LEU A 23 -60.53 1.79 -12.44
N GLN A 24 -60.99 2.98 -12.83
CA GLN A 24 -61.50 4.01 -11.90
C GLN A 24 -62.79 3.57 -11.19
N ASN A 25 -63.64 2.80 -11.87
CA ASN A 25 -64.86 2.23 -11.31
C ASN A 25 -64.61 0.93 -10.50
N GLY A 26 -63.37 0.44 -10.46
CA GLY A 26 -62.99 -0.74 -9.69
C GLY A 26 -63.42 -2.09 -10.30
N LEU A 27 -63.76 -2.16 -11.59
CA LEU A 27 -64.07 -3.42 -12.28
C LEU A 27 -62.83 -4.32 -12.41
N TYR A 28 -61.66 -3.70 -12.59
CA TYR A 28 -60.36 -4.35 -12.56
C TYR A 28 -59.51 -3.78 -11.43
N GLN A 29 -58.76 -4.64 -10.76
CA GLN A 29 -57.89 -4.22 -9.65
C GLN A 29 -56.57 -3.61 -10.13
N GLY A 30 -56.29 -3.68 -11.43
CA GLY A 30 -55.04 -3.23 -12.01
C GLY A 30 -54.82 -3.69 -13.44
N VAL A 31 -53.61 -3.45 -13.94
CA VAL A 31 -53.12 -3.87 -15.25
C VAL A 31 -52.02 -4.92 -15.05
N CYS A 32 -52.16 -6.09 -15.68
CA CYS A 32 -51.15 -7.13 -15.71
C CYS A 32 -50.32 -7.00 -16.98
N LEU A 33 -49.08 -6.58 -16.81
CA LEU A 33 -48.08 -6.40 -17.85
C LEU A 33 -47.28 -7.70 -18.03
N LEU A 34 -47.32 -8.29 -19.23
CA LEU A 34 -46.64 -9.57 -19.51
C LEU A 34 -45.18 -9.42 -19.99
N GLY A 35 -44.69 -8.21 -20.17
CA GLY A 35 -43.34 -7.86 -20.64
C GLY A 35 -43.20 -6.37 -20.91
N TYR A 36 -41.97 -5.85 -20.99
CA TYR A 36 -41.71 -4.43 -21.20
C TYR A 36 -41.82 -4.03 -22.68
N TYR A 37 -41.04 -4.65 -23.56
CA TYR A 37 -41.03 -4.40 -24.99
C TYR A 37 -41.76 -5.51 -25.76
N VAL A 38 -41.61 -6.75 -25.33
CA VAL A 38 -42.30 -7.92 -25.88
C VAL A 38 -42.74 -8.85 -24.76
N LYS A 39 -43.79 -9.62 -25.00
CA LYS A 39 -44.28 -10.61 -24.03
C LYS A 39 -43.16 -11.55 -23.59
N ARG A 40 -42.97 -11.69 -22.26
CA ARG A 40 -41.96 -12.54 -21.58
C ARG A 40 -40.50 -12.08 -21.70
N ASP A 41 -40.23 -10.82 -21.98
CA ASP A 41 -38.86 -10.29 -21.88
C ASP A 41 -38.44 -9.98 -20.43
N THR A 42 -39.37 -9.74 -19.52
CA THR A 42 -39.15 -9.62 -18.07
C THR A 42 -39.16 -10.99 -17.36
N PRO A 43 -38.56 -11.13 -16.15
CA PRO A 43 -38.57 -12.41 -15.41
C PRO A 43 -39.97 -12.97 -15.16
N GLY A 44 -40.95 -12.09 -14.92
CA GLY A 44 -42.35 -12.45 -14.77
C GLY A 44 -43.28 -11.28 -15.10
N PRO A 45 -44.59 -11.53 -15.14
CA PRO A 45 -45.59 -10.47 -15.28
C PRO A 45 -45.60 -9.55 -14.06
N ILE A 46 -45.91 -8.27 -14.28
CA ILE A 46 -46.09 -7.27 -13.22
C ILE A 46 -47.56 -6.88 -13.15
N ILE A 47 -48.13 -6.82 -11.95
CA ILE A 47 -49.47 -6.26 -11.74
C ILE A 47 -49.31 -4.85 -11.17
N TYR A 48 -49.72 -3.86 -11.93
CA TYR A 48 -49.80 -2.48 -11.48
C TYR A 48 -51.21 -2.16 -11.02
N HIS A 49 -51.32 -1.54 -9.84
CA HIS A 49 -52.59 -1.15 -9.25
C HIS A 49 -52.85 0.34 -9.47
N LEU A 50 -54.11 0.74 -9.58
CA LEU A 50 -54.47 2.15 -9.59
C LEU A 50 -53.98 2.81 -8.28
N SER A 51 -53.22 3.89 -8.40
CA SER A 51 -52.57 4.56 -7.26
C SER A 51 -52.87 6.05 -7.23
N ALA A 52 -52.90 6.59 -6.01
CA ALA A 52 -52.99 8.02 -5.73
C ALA A 52 -51.61 8.65 -5.46
N THR A 53 -50.52 7.91 -5.68
CA THR A 53 -49.15 8.39 -5.45
C THR A 53 -48.87 9.71 -6.17
N THR A 54 -48.12 10.60 -5.53
CA THR A 54 -47.67 11.86 -6.14
C THR A 54 -46.38 11.68 -6.95
N ASN A 55 -45.71 10.54 -6.82
CA ASN A 55 -44.47 10.22 -7.52
C ASN A 55 -44.60 10.35 -9.04
N ALA A 56 -43.54 10.82 -9.70
CA ALA A 56 -43.49 10.94 -11.16
C ALA A 56 -43.45 9.56 -11.83
N ASP A 57 -43.72 9.52 -13.14
CA ASP A 57 -43.45 8.33 -13.95
C ASP A 57 -41.95 8.04 -13.91
N ASP A 58 -41.57 6.85 -13.46
CA ASP A 58 -40.18 6.40 -13.41
C ASP A 58 -39.90 5.30 -14.46
N GLY A 59 -40.91 4.96 -15.27
CA GLY A 59 -40.84 3.94 -16.29
C GLY A 59 -40.85 2.50 -15.76
N GLY A 60 -40.95 2.27 -14.45
CA GLY A 60 -40.83 0.96 -13.84
C GLY A 60 -41.81 0.72 -12.69
N SER A 61 -41.70 1.44 -11.58
CA SER A 61 -42.61 1.27 -10.43
C SER A 61 -43.90 2.08 -10.55
N VAL A 62 -43.83 3.27 -11.16
CA VAL A 62 -44.96 4.17 -11.38
C VAL A 62 -45.08 4.50 -12.85
N ILE A 63 -46.24 4.20 -13.42
CA ILE A 63 -46.58 4.48 -14.83
C ILE A 63 -47.73 5.48 -14.87
N VAL A 64 -47.51 6.61 -15.54
CA VAL A 64 -48.52 7.62 -15.83
C VAL A 64 -49.09 7.38 -17.22
N THR A 65 -50.40 7.22 -17.32
CA THR A 65 -51.09 7.02 -18.60
C THR A 65 -52.53 7.51 -18.52
N GLY A 66 -53.02 8.16 -19.58
CA GLY A 66 -54.44 8.55 -19.70
C GLY A 66 -55.00 9.38 -18.53
N GLY A 67 -54.15 10.13 -17.82
CA GLY A 67 -54.52 10.92 -16.64
C GLY A 67 -54.61 10.14 -15.32
N ILE A 68 -54.35 8.82 -15.33
CA ILE A 68 -54.26 7.98 -14.13
C ILE A 68 -52.80 7.60 -13.83
N LYS A 69 -52.56 7.09 -12.62
CA LYS A 69 -51.28 6.49 -12.22
C LYS A 69 -51.47 5.04 -11.81
N LEU A 70 -50.54 4.22 -12.26
CA LEU A 70 -50.48 2.80 -11.98
C LEU A 70 -49.16 2.52 -11.25
N GLU A 71 -49.22 1.82 -10.12
CA GLU A 71 -48.08 1.58 -9.23
C GLU A 71 -47.88 0.09 -8.95
N HIS A 72 -46.62 -0.33 -8.91
CA HIS A 72 -46.21 -1.65 -8.44
C HIS A 72 -45.13 -1.50 -7.37
N ASN A 73 -45.32 -2.19 -6.25
CA ASN A 73 -44.36 -2.24 -5.16
C ASN A 73 -43.53 -3.52 -5.27
N PHE A 74 -42.28 -3.39 -5.70
CA PHE A 74 -41.36 -4.52 -5.75
C PHE A 74 -40.91 -4.88 -4.33
N ALA A 75 -40.93 -6.18 -4.00
CA ALA A 75 -40.64 -6.68 -2.64
C ALA A 75 -39.52 -7.73 -2.60
N HIS A 76 -38.85 -7.96 -3.72
CA HIS A 76 -37.82 -8.98 -3.92
C HIS A 76 -36.76 -8.45 -4.90
N ASP A 77 -35.79 -9.31 -5.27
CA ASP A 77 -34.79 -9.07 -6.30
C ASP A 77 -35.34 -8.28 -7.49
N LEU A 78 -34.87 -7.04 -7.65
CA LEU A 78 -35.35 -6.13 -8.66
C LEU A 78 -34.54 -6.32 -9.94
N ASP A 79 -35.14 -6.93 -10.97
CA ASP A 79 -34.50 -7.06 -12.27
C ASP A 79 -34.61 -5.78 -13.09
N VAL A 80 -33.49 -5.32 -13.66
CA VAL A 80 -33.41 -4.06 -14.43
C VAL A 80 -34.38 -4.00 -15.62
N ARG A 81 -34.81 -5.15 -16.15
CA ARG A 81 -35.77 -5.23 -17.26
C ARG A 81 -37.15 -4.69 -16.90
N TYR A 82 -37.51 -4.67 -15.62
CA TYR A 82 -38.76 -4.07 -15.16
C TYR A 82 -38.80 -2.55 -15.33
N PHE A 83 -37.64 -1.90 -15.47
CA PHE A 83 -37.51 -0.47 -15.73
C PHE A 83 -37.22 -0.15 -17.20
N GLY A 84 -37.21 -1.15 -18.09
CA GLY A 84 -37.06 -0.92 -19.53
C GLY A 84 -35.61 -0.86 -20.04
N VAL A 85 -34.62 -1.23 -19.23
CA VAL A 85 -33.24 -1.40 -19.74
C VAL A 85 -33.21 -2.50 -20.81
N LYS A 86 -32.65 -2.17 -21.97
CA LYS A 86 -32.52 -3.09 -23.11
C LYS A 86 -31.26 -3.94 -23.00
N GLY A 87 -30.15 -3.36 -22.53
CA GLY A 87 -28.89 -4.08 -22.34
C GLY A 87 -28.34 -4.72 -23.61
N ASN A 88 -28.59 -4.14 -24.78
CA ASN A 88 -28.13 -4.71 -26.06
C ASN A 88 -26.72 -4.23 -26.47
N GLY A 89 -26.09 -3.36 -25.68
CA GLY A 89 -24.75 -2.82 -25.91
C GLY A 89 -24.66 -1.66 -26.90
N THR A 90 -25.79 -1.19 -27.44
CA THR A 90 -25.84 -0.10 -28.43
C THR A 90 -26.87 0.98 -28.10
N TYR A 91 -27.92 0.60 -27.36
CA TYR A 91 -28.96 1.50 -26.94
C TYR A 91 -28.53 2.23 -25.67
N ASP A 92 -28.83 3.52 -25.59
CA ASP A 92 -28.57 4.34 -24.42
C ASP A 92 -29.57 3.99 -23.31
N ASP A 93 -29.12 3.21 -22.32
CA ASP A 93 -29.95 2.75 -21.21
C ASP A 93 -29.97 3.76 -20.04
N THR A 94 -29.31 4.91 -20.17
CA THR A 94 -29.02 5.84 -19.07
C THR A 94 -30.24 6.25 -18.25
N SER A 95 -31.31 6.73 -18.89
CA SER A 95 -32.51 7.18 -18.16
C SER A 95 -33.18 6.06 -17.37
N PHE A 96 -33.15 4.83 -17.91
CA PHE A 96 -33.76 3.67 -17.27
C PHE A 96 -32.91 3.16 -16.10
N VAL A 97 -31.58 3.19 -16.24
CA VAL A 97 -30.63 2.86 -15.17
C VAL A 97 -30.77 3.84 -14.00
N LEU A 98 -30.90 5.14 -14.28
CA LEU A 98 -31.10 6.17 -13.25
C LEU A 98 -32.40 5.93 -12.47
N SER A 99 -33.53 5.73 -13.16
CA SER A 99 -34.81 5.42 -12.51
C SER A 99 -34.72 4.14 -11.68
N TYR A 100 -34.09 3.10 -12.23
CA TYR A 100 -33.93 1.81 -11.58
C TYR A 100 -33.16 1.90 -10.26
N PHE A 101 -31.96 2.51 -10.28
CA PHE A 101 -31.15 2.64 -9.06
C PHE A 101 -31.75 3.64 -8.08
N ASN A 102 -32.42 4.71 -8.53
CA ASN A 102 -33.17 5.60 -7.64
C ASN A 102 -34.23 4.82 -6.85
N TYR A 103 -35.02 3.99 -7.53
CA TYR A 103 -36.04 3.18 -6.88
C TYR A 103 -35.43 2.10 -5.97
N ALA A 104 -34.40 1.37 -6.44
CA ALA A 104 -33.73 0.34 -5.63
C ALA A 104 -33.12 0.91 -4.35
N ASN A 105 -32.45 2.07 -4.45
CA ASN A 105 -31.83 2.75 -3.32
C ASN A 105 -32.85 3.26 -2.31
N GLN A 106 -33.94 3.87 -2.78
CA GLN A 106 -35.02 4.41 -1.92
C GLN A 106 -35.74 3.30 -1.15
N ASN A 107 -35.90 2.13 -1.76
CA ASN A 107 -36.67 1.02 -1.19
C ASN A 107 -35.80 -0.09 -0.58
N ASN A 108 -34.48 0.12 -0.48
CA ASN A 108 -33.52 -0.85 0.05
C ASN A 108 -33.60 -2.25 -0.63
N LEU A 109 -33.73 -2.28 -1.97
CA LEU A 109 -33.92 -3.53 -2.71
C LEU A 109 -32.61 -4.12 -3.20
N PHE A 110 -32.58 -5.45 -3.29
CA PHE A 110 -31.50 -6.19 -3.95
C PHE A 110 -31.61 -6.02 -5.47
N TRP A 111 -30.61 -5.42 -6.12
CA TRP A 111 -30.64 -5.14 -7.56
C TRP A 111 -29.97 -6.26 -8.37
N VAL A 112 -30.46 -6.51 -9.59
CA VAL A 112 -29.97 -7.54 -10.51
C VAL A 112 -29.80 -6.99 -11.92
N ILE A 113 -28.57 -7.04 -12.43
CA ILE A 113 -28.29 -6.94 -13.88
C ILE A 113 -28.12 -8.36 -14.43
N PRO A 114 -29.03 -8.85 -15.29
CA PRO A 114 -29.04 -10.24 -15.73
C PRO A 114 -27.89 -10.58 -16.68
N GLY A 115 -27.56 -11.88 -16.75
CA GLY A 115 -26.52 -12.41 -17.63
C GLY A 115 -26.73 -12.06 -19.11
N GLY A 116 -25.64 -11.74 -19.80
CA GLY A 116 -25.65 -11.40 -21.23
C GLY A 116 -26.04 -9.95 -21.53
N PHE A 117 -26.49 -9.17 -20.54
CA PHE A 117 -26.78 -7.75 -20.72
C PHE A 117 -25.50 -6.92 -20.85
N LYS A 118 -25.55 -5.96 -21.76
CA LYS A 118 -24.54 -4.92 -22.01
C LYS A 118 -25.21 -3.56 -21.87
N VAL A 119 -25.23 -3.02 -20.66
CA VAL A 119 -25.98 -1.81 -20.31
C VAL A 119 -25.12 -0.58 -20.60
N VAL A 120 -25.50 0.23 -21.58
CA VAL A 120 -24.75 1.45 -21.93
C VAL A 120 -25.20 2.61 -21.05
N VAL A 121 -24.27 3.22 -20.32
CA VAL A 121 -24.56 4.31 -19.39
C VAL A 121 -23.69 5.52 -19.69
N LYS A 122 -24.31 6.69 -19.73
CA LYS A 122 -23.67 7.97 -20.07
C LYS A 122 -23.65 9.03 -18.99
N ASN A 123 -24.34 8.79 -17.88
CA ASN A 123 -24.39 9.67 -16.73
C ASN A 123 -23.99 8.89 -15.47
N PRO A 124 -23.35 9.54 -14.48
CA PRO A 124 -23.03 8.89 -13.21
C PRO A 124 -24.30 8.47 -12.46
N PHE A 125 -24.18 7.42 -11.63
CA PHE A 125 -25.26 6.96 -10.78
C PHE A 125 -24.72 6.31 -9.50
N GLU A 126 -25.59 6.21 -8.48
CA GLU A 126 -25.22 5.69 -7.17
C GLU A 126 -25.83 4.32 -6.90
N ILE A 127 -25.08 3.47 -6.20
CA ILE A 127 -25.50 2.19 -5.64
C ILE A 127 -25.42 2.31 -4.12
N LYS A 128 -26.54 2.10 -3.41
CA LYS A 128 -26.63 2.19 -1.94
C LYS A 128 -27.09 0.90 -1.28
N THR A 129 -27.33 -0.14 -2.08
CA THR A 129 -27.88 -1.42 -1.64
C THR A 129 -27.11 -2.58 -2.26
N SER A 130 -27.24 -3.77 -1.67
CA SER A 130 -26.66 -5.00 -2.20
C SER A 130 -27.23 -5.38 -3.55
N GLY A 131 -26.47 -6.12 -4.35
CA GLY A 131 -26.95 -6.60 -5.65
C GLY A 131 -25.94 -7.46 -6.38
N ARG A 132 -26.29 -7.86 -7.61
CA ARG A 132 -25.42 -8.65 -8.48
C ARG A 132 -25.45 -8.16 -9.92
N CYS A 133 -24.30 -8.25 -10.59
CA CYS A 133 -24.16 -7.94 -12.01
C CYS A 133 -23.66 -9.16 -12.79
N ASP A 134 -24.57 -9.96 -13.33
CA ASP A 134 -24.21 -11.09 -14.18
C ASP A 134 -23.96 -10.64 -15.65
N GLY A 135 -24.35 -9.40 -15.98
CA GLY A 135 -24.07 -8.72 -17.25
C GLY A 135 -22.80 -7.87 -17.21
N LYS A 136 -22.85 -6.69 -17.84
CA LYS A 136 -21.85 -5.62 -17.69
C LYS A 136 -22.44 -4.24 -17.94
N PHE A 137 -21.85 -3.24 -17.30
CA PHE A 137 -22.00 -1.84 -17.65
C PHE A 137 -20.94 -1.45 -18.68
N ILE A 138 -21.36 -0.72 -19.72
CA ILE A 138 -20.47 -0.08 -20.69
C ILE A 138 -20.56 1.43 -20.43
N LEU A 139 -19.50 1.99 -19.86
CA LEU A 139 -19.46 3.41 -19.54
C LEU A 139 -18.95 4.19 -20.74
N THR A 140 -19.70 5.22 -21.16
CA THR A 140 -19.36 6.10 -22.27
C THR A 140 -19.69 7.54 -21.92
N LYS A 141 -18.86 8.54 -22.24
CA LYS A 141 -19.22 9.94 -21.99
C LYS A 141 -20.10 10.53 -23.09
N GLU A 142 -21.07 11.36 -22.70
CA GLU A 142 -21.76 12.29 -23.61
C GLU A 142 -21.25 13.71 -23.42
N SER A 143 -21.32 14.24 -22.20
CA SER A 143 -20.93 15.62 -21.85
C SER A 143 -19.98 15.72 -20.64
N SER A 144 -20.00 14.73 -19.74
CA SER A 144 -19.12 14.62 -18.58
C SER A 144 -18.63 13.18 -18.40
N ASP A 145 -17.66 12.99 -17.50
CA ASP A 145 -17.22 11.66 -17.11
C ASP A 145 -18.33 10.88 -16.37
N VAL A 146 -18.21 9.55 -16.41
CA VAL A 146 -19.20 8.62 -15.88
C VAL A 146 -18.56 7.75 -14.82
N THR A 147 -19.10 7.81 -13.61
CA THR A 147 -18.63 7.05 -12.46
C THR A 147 -19.81 6.30 -11.85
N ILE A 148 -19.59 5.04 -11.48
CA ILE A 148 -20.49 4.29 -10.61
C ILE A 148 -20.04 4.52 -9.18
N THR A 149 -20.91 5.06 -8.33
CA THR A 149 -20.55 5.35 -6.92
C THR A 149 -21.27 4.42 -5.97
N VAL A 150 -20.54 3.63 -5.18
CA VAL A 150 -21.10 2.93 -4.02
C VAL A 150 -21.14 3.92 -2.86
N ALA A 151 -22.34 4.45 -2.59
CA ALA A 151 -22.54 5.63 -1.76
C ALA A 151 -23.22 5.34 -0.42
N ARG A 152 -23.04 6.25 0.54
CA ARG A 152 -23.81 6.25 1.80
C ARG A 152 -25.27 6.63 1.54
N LYS A 153 -26.15 6.15 2.41
CA LYS A 153 -27.55 6.60 2.45
C LYS A 153 -27.66 7.92 3.19
N ASN A 154 -26.90 8.07 4.27
CA ASN A 154 -26.88 9.26 5.10
C ASN A 154 -25.60 10.04 4.86
N GLU A 155 -25.74 11.36 4.73
CA GLU A 155 -24.60 12.26 4.73
C GLU A 155 -23.93 12.29 6.12
N GLY A 156 -22.66 12.70 6.14
CA GLY A 156 -21.94 12.88 7.39
C GLY A 156 -22.39 14.13 8.13
N GLU A 157 -22.40 14.07 9.46
CA GLU A 157 -22.70 15.20 10.34
C GLU A 157 -21.39 15.80 10.88
N GLU A 158 -21.15 17.08 10.64
CA GLU A 158 -20.03 17.77 11.26
C GLU A 158 -20.24 17.89 12.78
N LEU A 159 -19.22 17.52 13.56
CA LEU A 159 -19.26 17.54 15.01
C LEU A 159 -18.81 18.89 15.58
N ASP A 160 -19.50 19.37 16.61
CA ASP A 160 -18.96 20.42 17.48
C ASP A 160 -17.86 19.84 18.39
N ILE A 161 -16.62 20.15 18.04
CA ILE A 161 -15.43 19.75 18.80
C ILE A 161 -14.97 20.80 19.81
N SER A 162 -15.73 21.88 20.04
CA SER A 162 -15.34 22.97 20.97
C SER A 162 -15.00 22.47 22.38
N SER A 163 -15.66 21.41 22.84
CA SER A 163 -15.42 20.77 24.15
C SER A 163 -14.30 19.74 24.18
N TRP A 164 -13.76 19.34 23.02
CA TRP A 164 -12.70 18.33 22.94
C TRP A 164 -11.37 18.86 23.49
N ASN A 165 -10.61 17.98 24.14
CA ASN A 165 -9.32 18.30 24.73
C ASN A 165 -8.19 18.12 23.71
N GLU A 166 -7.55 19.22 23.32
CA GLU A 166 -6.41 19.25 22.38
C GLU A 166 -5.23 18.39 22.85
N ASP A 167 -4.93 18.36 24.15
CA ASP A 167 -3.82 17.55 24.71
C ASP A 167 -4.01 16.04 24.47
N LYS A 168 -5.27 15.62 24.26
CA LYS A 168 -5.60 14.23 23.95
C LYS A 168 -5.67 13.91 22.45
N MET A 169 -5.56 14.91 21.56
CA MET A 169 -5.57 14.72 20.11
C MET A 169 -4.16 14.35 19.59
N THR A 170 -3.52 13.38 20.24
CA THR A 170 -2.14 12.97 19.95
C THR A 170 -2.11 11.57 19.35
N ARG A 171 -1.12 11.30 18.48
CA ARG A 171 -0.89 9.96 17.91
C ARG A 171 -0.88 8.91 19.02
N GLY A 172 -1.65 7.84 18.84
CA GLY A 172 -1.80 6.76 19.80
C GLY A 172 -2.93 6.94 20.81
N SER A 173 -3.60 8.09 20.83
CA SER A 173 -4.77 8.32 21.69
C SER A 173 -6.00 7.55 21.21
N LEU A 174 -6.77 7.03 22.18
CA LEU A 174 -8.09 6.39 21.97
C LEU A 174 -9.25 7.24 22.51
N ASP A 175 -8.94 8.42 23.05
CA ASP A 175 -9.91 9.27 23.73
C ASP A 175 -9.66 10.73 23.35
N VAL A 176 -10.59 11.32 22.62
CA VAL A 176 -10.58 12.74 22.24
C VAL A 176 -11.72 13.51 22.91
N ASN A 177 -12.32 12.94 23.97
CA ASN A 177 -13.59 13.38 24.56
C ASN A 177 -14.78 13.34 23.57
N PHE A 178 -14.76 12.44 22.59
CA PHE A 178 -15.94 12.19 21.76
C PHE A 178 -17.06 11.56 22.61
N THR A 179 -18.31 11.93 22.34
CA THR A 179 -19.48 11.36 23.00
C THR A 179 -20.47 10.86 21.96
N ASN A 180 -20.77 9.56 21.98
CA ASN A 180 -21.74 8.93 21.10
C ASN A 180 -22.28 7.67 21.77
N SER A 181 -23.52 7.28 21.44
CA SER A 181 -24.06 5.97 21.82
C SER A 181 -23.93 5.02 20.63
N GLY A 182 -23.33 3.84 20.85
CA GLY A 182 -23.10 2.85 19.80
C GLY A 182 -21.98 3.20 18.82
N LEU A 183 -22.01 2.53 17.66
CA LEU A 183 -20.98 2.63 16.63
C LEU A 183 -21.10 3.92 15.81
N ALA A 184 -19.96 4.53 15.52
CA ALA A 184 -19.84 5.60 14.54
C ALA A 184 -18.45 5.58 13.92
N ASN A 185 -18.35 6.07 12.70
CA ASN A 185 -17.06 6.35 12.09
C ASN A 185 -16.84 7.86 11.99
N LEU A 186 -15.60 8.29 12.15
CA LEU A 186 -15.19 9.68 12.19
C LEU A 186 -14.16 9.93 11.10
N HIS A 187 -14.36 10.99 10.33
CA HIS A 187 -13.33 11.50 9.43
C HIS A 187 -12.74 12.78 10.01
N PHE A 188 -11.46 12.72 10.36
CA PHE A 188 -10.69 13.87 10.82
C PHE A 188 -10.03 14.52 9.61
N LYS A 189 -10.29 15.80 9.37
CA LYS A 189 -9.69 16.57 8.29
C LYS A 189 -9.10 17.85 8.84
N SER A 190 -7.78 17.99 8.81
CA SER A 190 -7.08 19.18 9.28
C SER A 190 -6.36 19.92 8.16
N THR A 191 -6.19 21.23 8.31
CA THR A 191 -5.31 22.06 7.46
C THR A 191 -3.84 22.00 7.88
N GLU A 192 -3.53 21.33 8.99
CA GLU A 192 -2.15 21.07 9.39
C GLU A 192 -1.43 20.15 8.39
N ILE A 193 -0.16 20.46 8.12
CA ILE A 193 0.70 19.67 7.25
C ILE A 193 1.00 18.32 7.90
N LEU A 194 0.80 17.25 7.13
CA LEU A 194 1.28 15.91 7.44
C LEU A 194 2.73 15.76 6.97
N ILE A 195 2.99 16.11 5.70
CA ILE A 195 4.33 16.18 5.12
C ILE A 195 4.35 17.06 3.86
N GLU A 196 5.42 17.83 3.67
CA GLU A 196 5.72 18.53 2.43
C GLU A 196 6.11 17.58 1.30
N ARG A 197 5.89 17.98 0.05
CA ARG A 197 6.18 17.15 -1.13
C ARG A 197 7.29 17.73 -1.98
N ASP A 198 8.27 16.91 -2.31
CA ASP A 198 9.22 17.24 -3.37
C ASP A 198 8.54 17.14 -4.74
N GLY A 199 8.94 18.02 -5.67
CA GLY A 199 8.41 18.07 -7.04
C GLY A 199 7.03 18.75 -7.21
N VAL A 200 6.31 19.07 -6.13
CA VAL A 200 5.00 19.76 -6.21
C VAL A 200 4.94 20.93 -5.22
N SER A 201 5.39 22.10 -5.68
CA SER A 201 5.48 23.32 -4.85
C SER A 201 4.11 23.77 -4.34
N GLY A 202 3.98 23.95 -3.03
CA GLY A 202 2.78 24.50 -2.38
C GLY A 202 1.61 23.52 -2.21
N ASP A 203 1.84 22.23 -2.44
CA ASP A 203 0.81 21.18 -2.32
C ASP A 203 1.27 20.07 -1.36
N PRO A 204 1.41 20.35 -0.05
CA PRO A 204 1.76 19.33 0.94
C PRO A 204 0.61 18.33 1.13
N TYR A 205 0.93 17.14 1.65
CA TYR A 205 -0.13 16.30 2.22
C TYR A 205 -0.54 16.85 3.59
N LEU A 206 -1.84 16.86 3.83
CA LEU A 206 -2.45 17.37 5.05
C LEU A 206 -2.87 16.22 5.97
N LYS A 207 -2.99 16.50 7.27
CA LYS A 207 -3.40 15.50 8.26
C LYS A 207 -4.87 15.15 8.06
N LYS A 208 -5.09 13.92 7.64
CA LYS A 208 -6.42 13.33 7.50
C LYS A 208 -6.37 11.87 7.89
N GLU A 209 -7.41 11.39 8.55
CA GLU A 209 -7.58 9.98 8.89
C GLU A 209 -9.05 9.63 9.10
N PHE A 210 -9.40 8.38 8.83
CA PHE A 210 -10.69 7.80 9.14
C PHE A 210 -10.55 6.91 10.37
N ILE A 211 -11.45 7.05 11.34
CA ILE A 211 -11.34 6.43 12.66
C ILE A 211 -12.66 5.77 13.03
N ARG A 212 -12.56 4.55 13.58
CA ARG A 212 -13.70 3.83 14.14
C ARG A 212 -13.94 4.21 15.59
N SER A 213 -15.19 4.21 16.02
CA SER A 213 -15.56 4.46 17.41
C SER A 213 -16.72 3.59 17.88
N ASN A 214 -16.78 3.36 19.19
CA ASN A 214 -17.90 2.71 19.86
C ASN A 214 -18.14 3.35 21.23
N ASP A 215 -19.38 3.71 21.53
CA ASP A 215 -19.81 4.29 22.81
C ASP A 215 -18.94 5.49 23.26
N GLY A 216 -18.64 6.38 22.31
CA GLY A 216 -17.88 7.60 22.54
C GLY A 216 -16.36 7.41 22.63
N LYS A 217 -15.84 6.18 22.50
CA LYS A 217 -14.40 5.93 22.47
C LYS A 217 -13.94 5.58 21.07
N LEU A 218 -12.74 6.04 20.71
CA LEU A 218 -12.10 5.56 19.49
C LEU A 218 -11.72 4.09 19.72
N THR A 219 -11.98 3.24 18.74
CA THR A 219 -11.55 1.83 18.78
C THR A 219 -10.25 1.61 18.04
N THR A 220 -9.86 2.57 17.20
CA THR A 220 -8.55 2.64 16.55
C THR A 220 -7.81 3.87 17.10
N PRO A 221 -6.52 3.76 17.50
CA PRO A 221 -5.75 4.91 17.94
C PRO A 221 -5.55 5.92 16.81
N LEU A 222 -5.51 7.21 17.15
CA LEU A 222 -5.14 8.27 16.20
C LEU A 222 -3.77 7.98 15.58
N VAL A 223 -3.66 8.17 14.27
CA VAL A 223 -2.39 8.12 13.52
C VAL A 223 -1.83 9.50 13.22
N CYS A 224 -2.52 10.58 13.61
CA CYS A 224 -2.00 11.93 13.61
C CYS A 224 -1.99 12.53 15.03
N THR A 225 -1.12 13.52 15.21
CA THR A 225 -1.26 14.49 16.31
C THR A 225 -1.82 15.78 15.73
N TYR A 226 -2.91 16.30 16.28
CA TYR A 226 -3.54 17.56 15.91
C TYR A 226 -3.18 18.62 16.92
N ASN A 227 -2.41 19.64 16.50
CA ASN A 227 -1.87 20.64 17.42
C ASN A 227 -2.77 21.88 17.54
N ASN A 228 -3.70 22.07 16.61
CA ASN A 228 -4.64 23.18 16.65
C ASN A 228 -6.03 22.70 16.23
N LYS A 229 -6.97 22.73 17.16
CA LYS A 229 -8.34 22.31 16.91
C LYS A 229 -9.09 23.23 15.94
N GLU A 230 -8.72 24.51 15.87
CA GLU A 230 -9.32 25.46 14.93
C GLU A 230 -9.06 25.07 13.47
N ASN A 231 -8.02 24.27 13.22
CA ASN A 231 -7.68 23.75 11.90
C ASN A 231 -8.38 22.42 11.57
N LEU A 232 -9.09 21.82 12.53
CA LEU A 232 -9.65 20.47 12.44
C LEU A 232 -11.17 20.51 12.24
N THR A 233 -11.64 19.83 11.21
CA THR A 233 -13.05 19.47 11.02
C THR A 233 -13.20 17.97 11.25
N VAL A 234 -14.19 17.56 12.05
CA VAL A 234 -14.51 16.15 12.27
C VAL A 234 -15.92 15.88 11.77
N THR A 235 -16.06 14.94 10.84
CA THR A 235 -17.36 14.49 10.33
C THR A 235 -17.69 13.10 10.88
N LYS A 236 -18.85 12.97 11.51
CA LYS A 236 -19.40 11.71 12.01
C LYS A 236 -20.28 11.06 10.94
N TYR A 237 -20.03 9.78 10.68
CA TYR A 237 -20.85 8.92 9.84
C TYR A 237 -21.53 7.87 10.73
N ILE A 238 -22.84 7.72 10.54
CA ILE A 238 -23.59 6.62 11.14
C ILE A 238 -23.19 5.35 10.41
N VAL A 239 -22.86 4.30 11.16
CA VAL A 239 -22.55 3.00 10.57
C VAL A 239 -23.81 2.42 9.94
N GLU A 240 -23.74 2.14 8.65
CA GLU A 240 -24.86 1.59 7.88
C GLU A 240 -24.74 0.07 7.73
N GLU A 241 -25.86 -0.57 7.38
CA GLU A 241 -25.88 -1.99 7.02
C GLU A 241 -24.88 -2.27 5.87
N ALA A 242 -24.26 -3.45 5.97
CA ALA A 242 -23.28 -3.90 5.00
C ALA A 242 -23.91 -4.06 3.60
N VAL A 243 -23.15 -3.64 2.59
CA VAL A 243 -23.53 -3.79 1.18
C VAL A 243 -22.62 -4.82 0.53
N ILE A 244 -23.23 -5.83 -0.10
CA ILE A 244 -22.52 -6.87 -0.84
C ILE A 244 -22.89 -6.74 -2.31
N ILE A 245 -21.88 -6.61 -3.16
CA ILE A 245 -22.06 -6.52 -4.61
C ILE A 245 -21.27 -7.65 -5.26
N ASP A 246 -21.99 -8.54 -5.94
CA ASP A 246 -21.40 -9.68 -6.65
C ASP A 246 -21.22 -9.36 -8.14
N ASN A 247 -20.06 -9.73 -8.67
CA ASN A 247 -19.71 -9.74 -10.09
C ASN A 247 -19.81 -8.38 -10.80
N LEU A 248 -19.72 -7.24 -10.10
CA LEU A 248 -19.80 -5.91 -10.72
C LEU A 248 -18.82 -5.79 -11.88
N ASN A 249 -19.35 -5.78 -13.11
CA ASN A 249 -18.56 -5.81 -14.33
C ASN A 249 -18.71 -4.49 -15.09
N ILE A 250 -17.61 -3.79 -15.26
CA ILE A 250 -17.49 -2.47 -15.87
C ILE A 250 -16.53 -2.57 -17.04
N GLU A 251 -16.98 -2.15 -18.21
CA GLU A 251 -16.16 -1.98 -19.41
C GLU A 251 -16.24 -0.54 -19.88
N THR A 252 -15.12 -0.02 -20.35
CA THR A 252 -15.03 1.35 -20.87
C THR A 252 -14.95 1.27 -22.39
N ALA A 253 -15.70 2.13 -23.09
CA ALA A 253 -15.63 2.21 -24.56
C ALA A 253 -15.02 3.53 -25.06
N VAL A 254 -14.68 4.44 -24.15
CA VAL A 254 -14.06 5.75 -24.41
C VAL A 254 -13.18 6.17 -23.24
N ASN A 255 -12.30 7.14 -23.47
CA ASN A 255 -11.47 7.73 -22.43
C ASN A 255 -12.27 8.69 -21.52
N LEU A 256 -12.51 8.30 -20.26
CA LEU A 256 -13.17 9.08 -19.19
C LEU A 256 -12.14 9.80 -18.30
N ASN A 257 -11.31 10.65 -18.89
CA ASN A 257 -9.96 10.94 -18.42
C ASN A 257 -9.80 11.78 -17.11
N VAL A 258 -10.83 11.99 -16.29
CA VAL A 258 -10.79 12.96 -15.19
C VAL A 258 -10.65 12.33 -13.80
N ASP A 259 -11.49 11.37 -13.37
CA ASP A 259 -11.51 10.92 -11.96
C ASP A 259 -11.33 9.39 -11.79
N CYS A 260 -12.43 8.63 -11.67
CA CYS A 260 -12.41 7.18 -11.51
C CYS A 260 -13.66 6.51 -12.11
N TYR A 261 -13.59 5.20 -12.39
CA TYR A 261 -14.73 4.46 -12.99
C TYR A 261 -15.67 3.87 -11.94
N LEU A 262 -15.11 3.39 -10.83
CA LEU A 262 -15.84 2.93 -9.65
C LEU A 262 -15.33 3.69 -8.42
N LEU A 263 -16.22 4.43 -7.76
CA LEU A 263 -15.93 5.15 -6.53
C LEU A 263 -16.64 4.48 -5.35
N ILE A 264 -15.93 4.25 -4.26
CA ILE A 264 -16.48 3.69 -3.01
C ILE A 264 -16.32 4.73 -1.91
N THR A 265 -17.43 5.34 -1.50
CA THR A 265 -17.48 6.36 -0.43
C THR A 265 -18.43 5.94 0.67
N ARG A 266 -18.54 4.63 0.91
CA ARG A 266 -19.46 4.00 1.86
C ARG A 266 -18.72 3.00 2.73
N ASP A 267 -19.07 2.95 4.01
CA ASP A 267 -18.53 1.97 4.94
C ASP A 267 -19.13 0.58 4.71
N ASN A 268 -18.47 -0.48 5.20
CA ASN A 268 -18.99 -1.86 5.22
C ASN A 268 -19.37 -2.40 3.83
N VAL A 269 -18.51 -2.19 2.83
CA VAL A 269 -18.73 -2.66 1.46
C VAL A 269 -17.93 -3.93 1.20
N THR A 270 -18.59 -4.95 0.67
CA THR A 270 -17.93 -6.12 0.10
C THR A 270 -18.18 -6.20 -1.40
N LEU A 271 -17.13 -6.18 -2.20
CA LEU A 271 -17.17 -6.44 -3.64
C LEU A 271 -16.62 -7.84 -3.90
N ASN A 272 -17.44 -8.74 -4.45
CA ASN A 272 -17.00 -10.07 -4.84
C ASN A 272 -16.83 -10.15 -6.37
N ASN A 273 -15.65 -10.57 -6.81
CA ASN A 273 -15.28 -10.70 -8.21
C ASN A 273 -15.57 -9.44 -9.07
N PRO A 274 -15.27 -8.21 -8.62
CA PRO A 274 -15.47 -7.04 -9.46
C PRO A 274 -14.52 -7.11 -10.66
N LYS A 275 -15.01 -6.71 -11.83
CA LYS A 275 -14.25 -6.67 -13.07
C LYS A 275 -14.30 -5.26 -13.65
N ILE A 276 -13.14 -4.65 -13.87
CA ILE A 276 -13.05 -3.33 -14.51
C ILE A 276 -12.02 -3.42 -15.65
N ILE A 277 -12.50 -3.37 -16.88
CA ILE A 277 -11.65 -3.43 -18.07
C ILE A 277 -11.69 -2.11 -18.80
N ASN A 278 -10.54 -1.45 -18.90
CA ASN A 278 -10.36 -0.38 -19.86
C ASN A 278 -9.93 -0.97 -21.21
N ALA A 279 -10.84 -0.99 -22.19
CA ALA A 279 -10.57 -1.54 -23.52
C ALA A 279 -9.72 -0.62 -24.40
N ILE A 280 -9.36 0.57 -23.91
CA ILE A 280 -8.57 1.56 -24.62
C ILE A 280 -7.22 1.69 -23.93
N ASN A 281 -6.16 1.34 -24.65
CA ASN A 281 -4.80 1.40 -24.12
C ASN A 281 -4.38 2.84 -23.79
N ASN A 282 -3.58 3.02 -22.73
CA ASN A 282 -2.92 4.27 -22.33
C ASN A 282 -3.85 5.42 -21.92
N VAL A 283 -5.05 5.10 -21.42
CA VAL A 283 -6.01 6.10 -20.91
C VAL A 283 -6.61 5.69 -19.57
N GLY A 284 -7.38 6.59 -18.94
CA GLY A 284 -8.01 6.35 -17.64
C GLY A 284 -7.09 6.68 -16.47
N ALA A 285 -7.60 7.42 -15.49
CA ALA A 285 -6.83 7.82 -14.31
C ALA A 285 -6.84 6.74 -13.22
N VAL A 286 -8.02 6.26 -12.81
CA VAL A 286 -8.18 5.28 -11.72
C VAL A 286 -9.31 4.31 -12.03
N ALA A 287 -9.08 2.99 -11.96
CA ALA A 287 -10.15 2.01 -12.17
C ALA A 287 -11.13 2.00 -11.00
N MET A 288 -10.61 1.84 -9.79
CA MET A 288 -11.38 1.78 -8.55
C MET A 288 -10.75 2.73 -7.53
N GLU A 289 -11.56 3.64 -7.00
CA GLU A 289 -11.18 4.54 -5.92
C GLU A 289 -11.97 4.23 -4.65
N ILE A 290 -11.27 4.14 -3.53
CA ILE A 290 -11.82 4.02 -2.18
C ILE A 290 -11.53 5.33 -1.47
N GLU A 291 -12.56 6.05 -1.04
CA GLU A 291 -12.37 7.39 -0.48
C GLU A 291 -13.23 7.61 0.77
N LYS A 292 -12.60 8.07 1.87
CA LYS A 292 -13.27 8.54 3.09
C LYS A 292 -14.28 7.54 3.63
N CYS A 293 -13.85 6.30 3.86
CA CYS A 293 -14.70 5.23 4.37
C CYS A 293 -13.95 4.18 5.20
N ALA A 294 -14.71 3.29 5.81
CA ALA A 294 -14.21 2.19 6.63
C ALA A 294 -14.65 0.82 6.12
N ASP A 295 -13.81 -0.19 6.35
CA ASP A 295 -14.19 -1.61 6.31
C ASP A 295 -14.65 -2.07 4.91
N ILE A 296 -13.73 -1.96 3.95
CA ILE A 296 -13.94 -2.32 2.54
C ILE A 296 -13.25 -3.64 2.25
N ILE A 297 -13.99 -4.62 1.75
CA ILE A 297 -13.46 -5.92 1.36
C ILE A 297 -13.64 -6.09 -0.14
N ILE A 298 -12.54 -6.38 -0.85
CA ILE A 298 -12.54 -6.60 -2.29
C ILE A 298 -11.97 -7.99 -2.55
N ASN A 299 -12.82 -8.92 -2.97
CA ASN A 299 -12.46 -10.31 -3.21
C ASN A 299 -12.28 -10.56 -4.71
N SER A 300 -11.11 -11.07 -5.09
CA SER A 300 -10.77 -11.46 -6.46
C SER A 300 -11.04 -10.39 -7.53
N PRO A 301 -10.60 -9.12 -7.34
CA PRO A 301 -10.78 -8.10 -8.37
C PRO A 301 -9.98 -8.44 -9.63
N PHE A 302 -10.58 -8.24 -10.80
CA PHE A 302 -9.89 -8.26 -12.09
C PHE A 302 -9.90 -6.86 -12.70
N ILE A 303 -8.75 -6.21 -12.75
CA ILE A 303 -8.60 -4.83 -13.25
C ILE A 303 -7.50 -4.81 -14.32
N GLU A 304 -7.81 -4.22 -15.48
CA GLU A 304 -6.90 -4.20 -16.62
C GLU A 304 -7.01 -2.89 -17.42
N GLY A 305 -5.86 -2.38 -17.90
CA GLY A 305 -5.79 -1.35 -18.95
C GLY A 305 -5.63 0.09 -18.47
N PHE A 306 -5.16 0.31 -17.24
CA PHE A 306 -5.02 1.65 -16.62
C PHE A 306 -3.57 2.12 -16.57
N ASN A 307 -2.90 2.25 -17.72
CA ASN A 307 -1.47 2.53 -17.82
C ASN A 307 -1.13 3.95 -18.30
N LYS A 308 -1.97 4.94 -17.99
CA LYS A 308 -1.74 6.34 -18.36
C LYS A 308 -0.55 6.93 -17.60
N ASP A 309 0.45 7.46 -18.29
CA ASP A 309 1.62 8.09 -17.66
C ASP A 309 1.24 9.18 -16.64
N GLY A 310 1.95 9.22 -15.53
CA GLY A 310 1.71 10.15 -14.41
C GLY A 310 0.51 9.79 -13.51
N VAL A 311 -0.48 9.05 -14.02
CA VAL A 311 -1.63 8.51 -13.28
C VAL A 311 -1.78 7.01 -13.62
N GLY A 312 -2.99 6.45 -13.78
CA GLY A 312 -3.14 5.06 -14.23
C GLY A 312 -3.08 4.06 -13.08
N TYR A 313 -4.01 4.17 -12.16
CA TYR A 313 -4.07 3.33 -10.97
C TYR A 313 -5.13 2.24 -11.14
N GLY A 314 -4.77 1.01 -10.78
CA GLY A 314 -5.75 -0.05 -10.67
C GLY A 314 -6.70 0.22 -9.50
N ILE A 315 -6.14 0.24 -8.28
CA ILE A 315 -6.86 0.61 -7.06
C ILE A 315 -6.18 1.83 -6.44
N ALA A 316 -6.95 2.88 -6.17
CA ALA A 316 -6.52 4.04 -5.40
C ALA A 316 -7.25 4.08 -4.06
N ASN A 317 -6.53 4.25 -2.96
CA ASN A 317 -7.10 4.24 -1.62
C ASN A 317 -6.75 5.51 -0.83
N TYR A 318 -7.76 6.33 -0.54
CA TYR A 318 -7.59 7.66 0.02
C TYR A 318 -8.41 7.85 1.30
N GLU A 319 -7.74 8.29 2.37
CA GLU A 319 -8.43 8.75 3.59
C GLU A 319 -9.37 7.69 4.19
N SER A 320 -8.98 6.41 4.16
CA SER A 320 -9.82 5.28 4.55
C SER A 320 -9.18 4.42 5.65
N ILE A 321 -9.97 3.54 6.25
CA ILE A 321 -9.49 2.58 7.25
C ILE A 321 -10.03 1.16 7.02
N GLY A 322 -9.20 0.13 7.17
CA GLY A 322 -9.67 -1.26 7.11
C GLY A 322 -9.97 -1.77 5.70
N VAL A 323 -9.15 -1.40 4.73
CA VAL A 323 -9.28 -1.91 3.36
C VAL A 323 -8.58 -3.27 3.26
N VAL A 324 -9.31 -4.27 2.80
CA VAL A 324 -8.81 -5.63 2.56
C VAL A 324 -9.00 -5.99 1.10
N VAL A 325 -7.92 -6.33 0.39
CA VAL A 325 -7.99 -6.87 -0.98
C VAL A 325 -7.45 -8.29 -0.98
N ASN A 326 -8.27 -9.24 -1.45
CA ASN A 326 -7.91 -10.65 -1.54
C ASN A 326 -7.81 -11.09 -3.00
N ASP A 327 -6.75 -11.83 -3.35
CA ASP A 327 -6.60 -12.52 -4.64
C ASP A 327 -6.72 -11.59 -5.86
N GLY A 328 -6.17 -10.38 -5.76
CA GLY A 328 -6.25 -9.39 -6.84
C GLY A 328 -5.52 -9.81 -8.12
N ASN A 329 -6.09 -9.50 -9.27
CA ASN A 329 -5.41 -9.57 -10.56
C ASN A 329 -5.50 -8.19 -11.20
N VAL A 330 -4.51 -7.35 -10.88
CA VAL A 330 -4.47 -5.94 -11.27
C VAL A 330 -3.26 -5.73 -12.18
N ILE A 331 -3.53 -5.66 -13.47
CA ILE A 331 -2.53 -5.78 -14.54
C ILE A 331 -2.65 -4.64 -15.54
N GLN A 332 -1.60 -4.37 -16.31
CA GLN A 332 -1.55 -3.27 -17.28
C GLN A 332 -1.94 -1.93 -16.65
N CYS A 333 -1.48 -1.69 -15.42
CA CYS A 333 -1.65 -0.44 -14.70
C CYS A 333 -0.29 0.27 -14.57
N ARG A 334 -0.26 1.59 -14.34
CA ARG A 334 0.99 2.27 -13.94
C ARG A 334 1.38 1.91 -12.51
N HIS A 335 0.39 1.79 -11.62
CA HIS A 335 0.54 1.15 -10.31
C HIS A 335 -0.68 0.26 -10.08
N GLY A 336 -0.46 -1.00 -9.68
CA GLY A 336 -1.56 -1.90 -9.34
C GLY A 336 -2.37 -1.38 -8.15
N TYR A 337 -1.67 -0.84 -7.15
CA TYR A 337 -2.26 -0.17 -6.01
C TYR A 337 -1.51 1.13 -5.71
N THR A 338 -2.24 2.19 -5.39
CA THR A 338 -1.72 3.42 -4.78
C THR A 338 -2.59 3.86 -3.61
N GLY A 339 -2.06 4.67 -2.70
CA GLY A 339 -2.85 5.23 -1.61
C GLY A 339 -2.26 6.51 -1.01
N ARG A 340 -3.03 7.14 -0.12
CA ARG A 340 -2.58 8.20 0.79
C ARG A 340 -3.56 8.34 1.96
N ASN A 341 -3.05 8.69 3.14
CA ASN A 341 -3.84 8.84 4.36
C ASN A 341 -4.65 7.57 4.70
N SER A 342 -4.16 6.40 4.32
CA SER A 342 -4.82 5.11 4.58
C SER A 342 -4.34 4.46 5.86
N VAL A 343 -5.23 3.73 6.52
CA VAL A 343 -4.97 3.10 7.81
C VAL A 343 -5.47 1.66 7.79
N ASP A 344 -4.75 0.73 8.42
CA ASP A 344 -5.15 -0.69 8.52
C ASP A 344 -5.44 -1.33 7.13
N VAL A 345 -4.47 -1.30 6.22
CA VAL A 345 -4.63 -1.86 4.86
C VAL A 345 -4.02 -3.26 4.80
N ASN A 346 -4.76 -4.23 4.25
CA ASN A 346 -4.30 -5.59 4.02
C ASN A 346 -4.45 -6.00 2.56
N ILE A 347 -3.35 -6.38 1.91
CA ILE A 347 -3.35 -6.97 0.57
C ILE A 347 -2.91 -8.44 0.68
N ASN A 348 -3.77 -9.36 0.29
CA ASN A 348 -3.54 -10.80 0.40
C ASN A 348 -3.52 -11.45 -0.99
N ARG A 349 -2.40 -12.08 -1.33
CA ARG A 349 -2.18 -12.82 -2.57
C ARG A 349 -2.42 -11.99 -3.83
N GLY A 350 -2.44 -12.64 -4.98
CA GLY A 350 -2.73 -12.02 -6.26
C GLY A 350 -1.51 -11.49 -7.02
N VAL A 351 -1.76 -10.95 -8.20
CA VAL A 351 -0.79 -10.42 -9.16
C VAL A 351 -1.00 -8.91 -9.31
N TRP A 352 0.08 -8.17 -9.14
CA TRP A 352 0.10 -6.71 -9.13
C TRP A 352 1.19 -6.20 -10.09
N GLU A 353 0.80 -5.50 -11.16
CA GLU A 353 1.77 -4.96 -12.12
C GLU A 353 2.17 -3.52 -11.78
N GLU A 354 3.45 -3.21 -12.04
CA GLU A 354 4.09 -1.91 -11.84
C GLU A 354 4.06 -1.40 -10.37
N GLY A 355 4.05 -2.35 -9.43
CA GLY A 355 4.30 -2.10 -8.01
C GLY A 355 3.06 -1.87 -7.14
N ILE A 356 3.29 -1.91 -5.82
CA ILE A 356 2.35 -1.49 -4.78
C ILE A 356 2.93 -0.23 -4.13
N ASP A 357 2.15 0.83 -4.19
CA ASP A 357 2.55 2.17 -3.81
C ASP A 357 1.66 2.73 -2.70
N ASP A 358 2.22 3.50 -1.77
CA ASP A 358 1.44 4.36 -0.90
C ASP A 358 2.20 5.63 -0.51
N HIS A 359 1.58 6.77 -0.74
CA HIS A 359 2.15 8.08 -0.47
C HIS A 359 2.11 8.45 1.02
N TRP A 360 1.23 7.82 1.81
CA TRP A 360 1.24 7.89 3.26
C TRP A 360 0.28 6.87 3.87
N THR A 361 0.79 5.83 4.53
CA THR A 361 -0.05 4.82 5.20
C THR A 361 0.36 4.59 6.64
N ASP A 362 -0.54 4.05 7.46
CA ASP A 362 -0.25 3.57 8.81
C ASP A 362 -0.80 2.15 9.00
N ARG A 363 0.06 1.19 9.36
CA ARG A 363 -0.29 -0.23 9.53
C ARG A 363 -0.74 -0.88 8.21
N PHE A 364 0.20 -1.02 7.29
CA PHE A 364 0.00 -1.65 5.98
C PHE A 364 0.62 -3.05 5.96
N THR A 365 -0.17 -4.05 5.57
CA THR A 365 0.28 -5.45 5.46
C THR A 365 0.09 -6.00 4.06
N VAL A 366 1.12 -6.66 3.54
CA VAL A 366 1.07 -7.42 2.28
C VAL A 366 1.44 -8.87 2.57
N ASN A 367 0.62 -9.81 2.12
CA ASN A 367 0.81 -11.24 2.34
C ASN A 367 0.83 -11.98 0.99
N GLU A 368 1.89 -12.72 0.70
CA GLU A 368 1.98 -13.72 -0.38
C GLU A 368 1.65 -13.17 -1.79
N THR A 369 1.98 -11.91 -2.07
CA THR A 369 1.71 -11.28 -3.37
C THR A 369 2.75 -11.63 -4.42
N ILE A 370 2.34 -11.60 -5.68
CA ILE A 370 3.24 -11.59 -6.83
C ILE A 370 3.22 -10.18 -7.44
N VAL A 371 4.35 -9.49 -7.40
CA VAL A 371 4.51 -8.16 -8.01
C VAL A 371 5.35 -8.30 -9.28
N LYS A 372 4.83 -7.80 -10.40
CA LYS A 372 5.61 -7.70 -11.65
C LYS A 372 6.05 -6.27 -11.87
N THR A 373 7.29 -6.07 -12.27
CA THR A 373 7.87 -4.72 -12.36
C THR A 373 8.59 -4.47 -13.68
N GLY A 374 8.36 -3.29 -14.25
CA GLY A 374 9.13 -2.69 -15.33
C GLY A 374 10.49 -2.15 -14.89
N LYS A 375 11.11 -1.35 -15.76
CA LYS A 375 12.47 -0.80 -15.57
C LYS A 375 12.47 0.38 -14.60
N ALA A 376 13.52 0.47 -13.78
CA ALA A 376 13.81 1.59 -12.87
C ALA A 376 12.76 1.86 -11.76
N LEU A 377 11.82 0.94 -11.54
CA LEU A 377 10.80 1.07 -10.50
C LEU A 377 11.19 0.38 -9.18
N ALA A 378 10.47 0.74 -8.12
CA ALA A 378 10.41 -0.03 -6.87
C ALA A 378 9.20 -0.96 -6.90
N ALA A 379 9.34 -2.19 -6.40
CA ALA A 379 8.21 -3.12 -6.29
C ALA A 379 7.23 -2.70 -5.19
N PHE A 380 7.77 -2.19 -4.09
CA PHE A 380 7.06 -1.63 -2.96
C PHE A 380 7.60 -0.23 -2.68
N GLN A 381 6.76 0.77 -2.60
CA GLN A 381 7.18 2.14 -2.28
C GLN A 381 6.22 2.80 -1.30
N PHE A 382 6.74 3.23 -0.16
CA PHE A 382 5.92 3.68 0.96
C PHE A 382 6.47 4.94 1.64
N ALA A 383 5.55 5.68 2.24
CA ALA A 383 5.79 6.61 3.34
C ALA A 383 4.73 6.38 4.44
N GLY A 384 4.94 6.95 5.62
CA GLY A 384 4.05 6.79 6.77
C GLY A 384 4.66 5.90 7.86
N ASN A 385 3.97 4.88 8.36
CA ASN A 385 4.45 4.03 9.47
C ASN A 385 3.95 2.59 9.38
N ASP A 386 4.69 1.68 10.03
CA ASP A 386 4.30 0.30 10.30
C ASP A 386 3.91 -0.48 9.05
N VAL A 387 4.91 -0.99 8.32
CA VAL A 387 4.71 -1.74 7.08
C VAL A 387 5.24 -3.17 7.23
N THR A 388 4.42 -4.16 6.90
CA THR A 388 4.79 -5.58 6.97
C THR A 388 4.57 -6.27 5.63
N LEU A 389 5.60 -6.88 5.08
CA LEU A 389 5.56 -7.71 3.87
C LEU A 389 5.89 -9.15 4.25
N ASN A 390 4.96 -10.08 4.01
CA ASN A 390 5.10 -11.50 4.33
C ASN A 390 5.13 -12.34 3.06
N SER A 391 6.27 -12.97 2.79
CA SER A 391 6.50 -13.87 1.65
C SER A 391 6.12 -13.29 0.27
N PRO A 392 6.38 -12.01 -0.05
CA PRO A 392 6.12 -11.49 -1.39
C PRO A 392 7.12 -12.04 -2.41
N ILE A 393 6.66 -12.20 -3.64
CA ILE A 393 7.46 -12.58 -4.80
C ILE A 393 7.47 -11.41 -5.78
N VAL A 394 8.65 -10.87 -6.07
CA VAL A 394 8.84 -9.80 -7.05
C VAL A 394 9.58 -10.37 -8.25
N ASN A 395 9.02 -10.16 -9.44
CA ASN A 395 9.63 -10.57 -10.71
C ASN A 395 9.70 -9.39 -11.68
N GLY A 396 10.84 -9.18 -12.32
CA GLY A 396 10.94 -8.17 -13.39
C GLY A 396 12.30 -7.51 -13.44
N SER A 397 12.29 -6.19 -13.63
CA SER A 397 13.49 -5.36 -13.77
C SER A 397 13.52 -4.17 -12.80
N ALA A 398 12.77 -4.25 -11.70
CA ALA A 398 12.84 -3.27 -10.63
C ALA A 398 14.27 -3.14 -10.09
N ARG A 399 14.65 -1.88 -9.84
CA ARG A 399 15.92 -1.55 -9.19
C ARG A 399 15.83 -1.74 -7.67
N MET A 400 14.62 -1.70 -7.13
CA MET A 400 14.39 -1.75 -5.69
C MET A 400 13.27 -2.72 -5.35
N PHE A 401 13.50 -3.52 -4.32
CA PHE A 401 12.45 -4.31 -3.72
C PHE A 401 11.54 -3.42 -2.86
N PHE A 402 12.10 -2.76 -1.84
CA PHE A 402 11.38 -1.81 -0.97
C PHE A 402 12.02 -0.42 -1.03
N GLY A 403 11.18 0.59 -1.29
CA GLY A 403 11.56 1.99 -1.37
C GLY A 403 10.86 2.86 -0.34
N ILE A 404 11.62 3.71 0.36
CA ILE A 404 11.06 4.92 0.97
C ILE A 404 10.87 5.95 -0.14
N ARG A 405 9.66 6.48 -0.27
CA ARG A 405 9.33 7.50 -1.28
C ARG A 405 10.18 8.75 -1.05
N LEU A 406 10.80 9.29 -2.11
CA LEU A 406 11.64 10.50 -1.98
C LEU A 406 10.81 11.78 -2.03
N ASP A 407 9.64 11.75 -2.66
CA ASP A 407 8.71 12.89 -2.63
C ASP A 407 8.12 13.12 -1.23
N THR A 408 8.00 12.05 -0.42
CA THR A 408 7.61 12.08 0.99
C THR A 408 8.55 11.22 1.84
N PRO A 409 9.80 11.68 2.12
CA PRO A 409 10.89 10.85 2.65
C PRO A 409 10.79 10.57 4.15
N SER A 410 9.65 10.04 4.59
CA SER A 410 9.37 9.69 5.98
C SER A 410 8.68 8.33 6.07
N LEU A 411 9.32 7.38 6.74
CA LEU A 411 8.76 6.07 7.06
C LEU A 411 9.16 5.71 8.49
N GLY A 412 8.24 5.79 9.45
CA GLY A 412 8.48 5.47 10.86
C GLY A 412 7.96 4.09 11.29
N GLY A 413 7.92 3.87 12.60
CA GLY A 413 7.39 2.64 13.19
C GLY A 413 8.27 1.41 12.92
N ILE A 414 7.65 0.25 12.74
CA ILE A 414 8.30 -1.04 12.49
C ILE A 414 8.09 -1.47 11.04
N VAL A 415 9.18 -1.72 10.32
CA VAL A 415 9.13 -2.31 8.98
C VAL A 415 9.60 -3.76 9.04
N ASN A 416 8.76 -4.70 8.60
CA ASN A 416 9.09 -6.11 8.51
C ASN A 416 9.02 -6.57 7.05
N ILE A 417 10.09 -7.22 6.58
CA ILE A 417 10.18 -7.84 5.26
C ILE A 417 10.58 -9.30 5.50
N ASN A 418 9.58 -10.19 5.47
CA ASN A 418 9.72 -11.57 5.88
C ASN A 418 9.72 -12.51 4.66
N ASN A 419 10.78 -13.30 4.51
CA ASN A 419 10.97 -14.29 3.45
C ASN A 419 10.71 -13.76 2.02
N PRO A 420 11.22 -12.57 1.63
CA PRO A 420 10.98 -12.03 0.30
C PRO A 420 11.73 -12.83 -0.77
N VAL A 421 11.14 -12.96 -1.95
CA VAL A 421 11.82 -13.42 -3.17
C VAL A 421 11.91 -12.25 -4.15
N PHE A 422 13.12 -11.81 -4.46
CA PHE A 422 13.38 -10.71 -5.38
C PHE A 422 14.14 -11.20 -6.61
N THR A 423 13.43 -11.35 -7.72
CA THR A 423 13.99 -11.74 -9.02
C THR A 423 14.04 -10.54 -9.94
N ALA A 424 15.23 -9.95 -10.10
CA ALA A 424 15.47 -8.73 -10.85
C ALA A 424 16.55 -8.93 -11.91
N TYR A 425 16.15 -8.94 -13.19
CA TYR A 425 17.06 -9.09 -14.33
C TYR A 425 16.92 -7.92 -15.30
N ASN A 426 18.00 -7.60 -16.03
CA ASN A 426 18.02 -6.50 -17.02
C ASN A 426 17.62 -5.15 -16.40
N VAL A 427 18.04 -4.91 -15.16
CA VAL A 427 17.79 -3.68 -14.42
C VAL A 427 18.54 -2.51 -15.07
N ASP A 428 17.89 -1.34 -15.13
CA ASP A 428 18.52 -0.10 -15.54
C ASP A 428 19.26 0.53 -14.35
N GLY A 429 20.55 0.79 -14.51
CA GLY A 429 21.38 1.48 -13.52
C GLY A 429 21.91 2.83 -14.03
N LYS A 430 22.75 3.50 -13.24
CA LYS A 430 23.49 4.69 -13.72
C LYS A 430 24.43 4.27 -14.86
N GLU A 431 24.74 5.20 -15.78
CA GLU A 431 25.62 4.93 -16.93
C GLU A 431 26.84 4.08 -16.52
N LYS A 432 26.82 2.79 -16.94
CA LYS A 432 27.84 1.73 -16.80
C LYS A 432 27.75 0.73 -15.63
N GLU A 433 26.82 0.85 -14.67
CA GLU A 433 26.70 -0.15 -13.57
C GLU A 433 25.23 -0.47 -13.27
N LYS A 434 24.86 -1.76 -13.30
CA LYS A 434 23.54 -2.26 -12.88
C LYS A 434 23.55 -2.47 -11.37
N ASP A 435 22.68 -1.78 -10.64
CA ASP A 435 22.59 -1.91 -9.19
C ASP A 435 21.17 -2.25 -8.74
N ILE A 436 21.06 -3.04 -7.66
CA ILE A 436 19.77 -3.32 -7.00
C ILE A 436 19.85 -3.19 -5.48
N TYR A 437 18.69 -2.90 -4.89
CA TYR A 437 18.54 -2.63 -3.47
C TYR A 437 17.36 -3.41 -2.88
N LEU A 438 17.57 -4.12 -1.76
CA LEU A 438 16.43 -4.69 -1.02
C LEU A 438 15.67 -3.60 -0.25
N PHE A 439 16.38 -2.66 0.37
CA PHE A 439 15.80 -1.51 1.06
C PHE A 439 16.58 -0.23 0.80
N SER A 440 15.93 0.81 0.28
CA SER A 440 16.55 2.12 -0.02
C SER A 440 15.52 3.26 -0.11
N PHE A 441 15.96 4.51 -0.34
CA PHE A 441 15.07 5.51 -0.91
C PHE A 441 14.84 5.23 -2.40
N THR A 442 13.70 5.67 -2.94
CA THR A 442 13.38 5.62 -4.39
C THR A 442 14.43 6.30 -5.26
N THR A 443 15.23 7.20 -4.67
CA THR A 443 16.53 7.63 -5.21
C THR A 443 17.63 7.20 -4.24
N PRO A 444 18.36 6.09 -4.51
CA PRO A 444 19.21 5.45 -3.51
C PRO A 444 20.31 6.32 -2.90
N TRP A 445 20.83 7.27 -3.66
CA TRP A 445 21.88 8.20 -3.19
C TRP A 445 21.32 9.44 -2.47
N GLY A 446 20.00 9.56 -2.40
CA GLY A 446 19.30 10.75 -1.94
C GLY A 446 19.33 11.90 -2.95
N LYS A 447 18.86 13.06 -2.49
CA LYS A 447 18.70 14.29 -3.27
C LYS A 447 19.09 15.50 -2.42
N SER A 448 19.76 16.49 -3.03
CA SER A 448 20.26 17.68 -2.32
C SER A 448 19.26 18.83 -2.25
N ASP A 449 18.37 18.92 -3.24
CA ASP A 449 17.37 19.96 -3.45
C ASP A 449 15.98 19.49 -2.97
N LEU A 450 15.90 19.10 -1.69
CA LEU A 450 14.63 18.78 -1.04
C LEU A 450 13.99 20.06 -0.44
N PRO A 451 12.65 20.14 -0.39
CA PRO A 451 11.98 21.24 0.29
C PRO A 451 12.35 21.30 1.78
N GLU A 452 12.08 22.44 2.40
CA GLU A 452 12.13 22.54 3.87
C GLU A 452 10.91 21.83 4.45
N TYR A 453 11.15 20.91 5.39
CA TYR A 453 10.09 20.16 6.06
C TYR A 453 9.76 20.82 7.40
N THR A 454 8.50 21.18 7.62
CA THR A 454 8.04 21.72 8.91
C THR A 454 7.97 20.62 9.97
N GLY A 455 7.69 19.39 9.55
CA GLY A 455 7.74 18.18 10.37
C GLY A 455 9.14 17.54 10.38
N LYS A 456 9.49 16.89 11.49
CA LYS A 456 10.72 16.09 11.56
C LYS A 456 10.51 14.78 10.81
N LEU A 457 11.28 14.57 9.75
CA LEU A 457 11.31 13.32 9.00
C LEU A 457 11.72 12.14 9.88
N THR A 458 11.20 10.96 9.61
CA THR A 458 11.50 9.74 10.37
C THR A 458 11.93 8.59 9.47
N LEU A 459 12.89 7.81 9.96
CA LEU A 459 13.17 6.46 9.50
C LEU A 459 12.53 5.44 10.46
N PRO A 460 12.44 4.16 10.08
CA PRO A 460 11.82 3.16 10.92
C PRO A 460 12.53 3.11 12.28
N GLU A 461 11.81 2.91 13.37
CA GLU A 461 12.46 2.55 14.63
C GLU A 461 13.12 1.18 14.51
N SER A 462 12.47 0.24 13.82
CA SER A 462 13.01 -1.08 13.51
C SER A 462 12.79 -1.45 12.05
N LEU A 463 13.82 -1.98 11.41
CA LEU A 463 13.74 -2.61 10.10
C LEU A 463 14.25 -4.05 10.20
N ASN A 464 13.39 -5.02 9.86
CA ASN A 464 13.71 -6.43 9.88
C ASN A 464 13.62 -7.01 8.46
N ILE A 465 14.72 -7.51 7.92
CA ILE A 465 14.79 -8.20 6.62
C ILE A 465 15.15 -9.66 6.89
N ILE A 466 14.16 -10.54 6.86
CA ILE A 466 14.28 -11.92 7.32
C ILE A 466 14.33 -12.86 6.12
N ASN A 467 15.40 -13.64 6.01
CA ASN A 467 15.59 -14.72 5.04
C ASN A 467 15.33 -14.32 3.56
N PRO A 468 15.95 -13.24 3.03
CA PRO A 468 15.70 -12.83 1.67
C PRO A 468 16.36 -13.77 0.65
N ILE A 469 15.65 -14.02 -0.45
CA ILE A 469 16.17 -14.69 -1.65
C ILE A 469 16.28 -13.65 -2.77
N ILE A 470 17.47 -13.45 -3.30
CA ILE A 470 17.76 -12.48 -4.36
C ILE A 470 18.29 -13.23 -5.59
N ASN A 471 17.66 -13.06 -6.73
CA ASN A 471 18.10 -13.61 -8.02
C ASN A 471 18.34 -12.43 -8.97
N THR A 472 19.57 -12.25 -9.46
CA THR A 472 19.88 -11.06 -10.26
C THR A 472 21.08 -11.21 -11.20
N ASP A 473 21.11 -10.37 -12.23
CA ASP A 473 22.29 -10.10 -13.06
C ASP A 473 22.96 -8.76 -12.73
N ALA A 474 22.61 -8.09 -11.63
CA ALA A 474 23.20 -6.80 -11.25
C ALA A 474 24.72 -6.89 -10.96
N ASP A 475 25.45 -5.82 -11.28
CA ASP A 475 26.86 -5.66 -10.89
C ASP A 475 26.98 -5.37 -9.39
N ILE A 476 26.01 -4.65 -8.83
CA ILE A 476 26.01 -4.20 -7.44
C ILE A 476 24.71 -4.62 -6.76
N VAL A 477 24.83 -5.23 -5.59
CA VAL A 477 23.69 -5.61 -4.74
C VAL A 477 23.89 -5.05 -3.34
N ARG A 478 22.87 -4.36 -2.82
CA ARG A 478 22.85 -3.85 -1.45
C ARG A 478 21.61 -4.36 -0.72
N GLY A 479 21.80 -5.00 0.43
CA GLY A 479 20.68 -5.40 1.29
C GLY A 479 19.98 -4.17 1.89
N PHE A 480 20.77 -3.30 2.50
CA PHE A 480 20.31 -2.02 3.02
C PHE A 480 21.21 -0.89 2.53
N PHE A 481 20.62 0.17 1.99
CA PHE A 481 21.32 1.40 1.63
C PHE A 481 20.39 2.61 1.57
N LEU A 482 20.55 3.59 2.44
CA LEU A 482 19.73 4.82 2.43
C LEU A 482 20.40 6.03 1.77
N GLY A 483 21.68 5.98 1.39
CA GLY A 483 22.34 7.18 0.87
C GLY A 483 22.38 8.34 1.88
N ILE A 484 22.29 9.58 1.39
CA ILE A 484 22.37 10.81 2.20
C ILE A 484 21.09 11.62 2.05
N LEU A 485 20.47 11.98 3.17
CA LEU A 485 19.35 12.91 3.21
C LEU A 485 19.82 14.24 3.78
N ASN A 486 19.80 15.29 2.97
CA ASN A 486 20.29 16.63 3.35
C ASN A 486 19.28 17.42 4.20
N GLN A 487 18.61 16.75 5.13
CA GLN A 487 17.61 17.32 6.04
C GLN A 487 17.72 16.62 7.40
N PRO A 488 17.41 17.26 8.54
CA PRO A 488 17.38 16.58 9.83
C PRO A 488 16.27 15.51 9.91
N TYR A 489 16.61 14.29 10.34
CA TYR A 489 15.63 13.20 10.51
C TYR A 489 15.88 12.36 11.77
N THR A 490 14.84 11.71 12.29
CA THR A 490 14.98 10.64 13.28
C THR A 490 15.59 9.42 12.62
N ASN A 491 16.77 9.01 13.09
CA ASN A 491 17.56 7.92 12.51
C ASN A 491 16.93 6.54 12.75
N LEU A 492 17.37 5.52 12.01
CA LEU A 492 17.04 4.11 12.27
C LEU A 492 17.67 3.66 13.58
N LYS A 493 16.89 3.06 14.48
CA LYS A 493 17.37 2.56 15.78
C LYS A 493 17.83 1.11 15.69
N ASN A 494 17.06 0.23 15.05
CA ASN A 494 17.41 -1.19 14.90
C ASN A 494 17.29 -1.65 13.45
N LEU A 495 18.33 -2.28 12.94
CA LEU A 495 18.37 -2.99 11.67
C LEU A 495 18.69 -4.45 11.93
N LYS A 496 17.89 -5.37 11.40
CA LYS A 496 18.15 -6.81 11.44
C LYS A 496 18.11 -7.43 10.06
N ILE A 497 19.13 -8.21 9.70
CA ILE A 497 19.16 -9.02 8.47
C ILE A 497 19.51 -10.48 8.82
N THR A 498 18.75 -11.44 8.31
CA THR A 498 19.02 -12.89 8.54
C THR A 498 19.13 -13.69 7.25
N ASP A 499 19.95 -14.75 7.27
CA ASP A 499 20.00 -15.86 6.31
C ASP A 499 19.69 -15.50 4.83
N THR A 500 20.58 -14.72 4.21
CA THR A 500 20.41 -14.29 2.81
C THR A 500 20.87 -15.37 1.82
N ILE A 501 20.05 -15.62 0.80
CA ILE A 501 20.44 -16.37 -0.40
C ILE A 501 20.56 -15.38 -1.56
N LEU A 502 21.75 -15.31 -2.15
CA LEU A 502 22.05 -14.46 -3.30
C LEU A 502 22.52 -15.32 -4.48
N ASN A 503 21.70 -15.39 -5.52
CA ASN A 503 22.05 -15.97 -6.80
C ASN A 503 22.39 -14.84 -7.78
N ALA A 504 23.67 -14.53 -7.94
CA ALA A 504 24.16 -13.40 -8.72
C ALA A 504 25.21 -13.83 -9.76
N ARG A 505 25.98 -12.90 -10.33
CA ARG A 505 27.17 -13.23 -11.11
C ARG A 505 28.40 -13.31 -10.19
N PRO A 506 29.45 -14.07 -10.54
CA PRO A 506 30.68 -14.09 -9.75
C PRO A 506 31.33 -12.71 -9.58
N GLU A 507 31.14 -11.80 -10.52
CA GLU A 507 31.69 -10.45 -10.46
C GLU A 507 30.82 -9.47 -9.65
N THR A 508 29.63 -9.89 -9.19
CA THR A 508 28.72 -9.04 -8.41
C THR A 508 29.35 -8.66 -7.08
N ASP A 509 29.32 -7.36 -6.75
CA ASP A 509 29.67 -6.84 -5.44
C ASP A 509 28.44 -6.81 -4.53
N TYR A 510 28.43 -7.68 -3.51
CA TYR A 510 27.37 -7.72 -2.51
C TYR A 510 27.79 -7.03 -1.22
N THR A 511 26.92 -6.16 -0.72
CA THR A 511 27.03 -5.62 0.65
C THR A 511 25.71 -5.78 1.37
N ALA A 512 25.69 -6.50 2.50
CA ALA A 512 24.44 -6.67 3.27
C ALA A 512 23.96 -5.33 3.84
N VAL A 513 24.85 -4.55 4.48
CA VAL A 513 24.52 -3.22 5.02
C VAL A 513 25.55 -2.19 4.58
N LEU A 514 25.12 -1.19 3.81
CA LEU A 514 25.90 0.02 3.54
C LEU A 514 25.20 1.21 4.22
N ILE A 515 25.86 1.79 5.22
CA ILE A 515 25.35 2.95 5.94
C ILE A 515 26.31 4.13 5.77
N ILE A 516 25.76 5.29 5.42
CA ILE A 516 26.48 6.55 5.42
C ILE A 516 26.07 7.30 6.68
N LYS A 517 26.99 7.42 7.63
CA LYS A 517 26.77 8.15 8.86
C LYS A 517 26.93 9.65 8.62
N ASP A 518 25.86 10.36 8.93
CA ASP A 518 25.80 11.81 8.95
C ASP A 518 25.47 12.30 10.37
N SER A 519 26.48 12.76 11.09
CA SER A 519 26.34 13.31 12.45
C SER A 519 25.55 14.63 12.52
N VAL A 520 25.41 15.33 11.39
CA VAL A 520 24.64 16.57 11.30
C VAL A 520 23.17 16.24 11.15
N ASN A 521 22.78 15.41 10.18
CA ASN A 521 21.38 15.21 9.82
C ASN A 521 20.69 14.05 10.53
N GLN A 522 21.37 12.93 10.81
CA GLN A 522 20.77 11.81 11.54
C GLN A 522 20.63 12.16 13.02
N LYS A 523 19.42 12.20 13.58
CA LYS A 523 19.13 12.59 14.98
C LYS A 523 18.61 11.41 15.81
N LEU A 524 18.57 11.63 17.14
CA LEU A 524 17.92 10.82 18.18
C LEU A 524 18.61 9.50 18.56
N TYR A 525 18.85 8.58 17.62
CA TYR A 525 19.33 7.23 17.96
C TYR A 525 20.74 6.93 17.45
N ASP A 526 21.49 6.18 18.27
CA ASP A 526 22.52 5.25 17.78
C ASP A 526 21.82 4.15 16.96
N THR A 527 22.47 3.62 15.92
CA THR A 527 21.90 2.55 15.08
C THR A 527 22.49 1.20 15.48
N ASN A 528 21.64 0.29 15.97
CA ASN A 528 21.99 -1.10 16.19
C ASN A 528 21.78 -1.88 14.90
N ILE A 529 22.81 -2.62 14.46
CA ILE A 529 22.80 -3.45 13.27
C ILE A 529 23.06 -4.88 13.73
N GLU A 530 22.09 -5.76 13.53
CA GLU A 530 22.18 -7.19 13.78
C GLU A 530 22.20 -7.94 12.45
N ILE A 531 23.25 -8.72 12.21
CA ILE A 531 23.27 -9.67 11.09
C ILE A 531 23.48 -11.06 11.68
N THR A 532 22.62 -11.99 11.32
CA THR A 532 22.63 -13.35 11.86
C THR A 532 22.53 -14.39 10.75
N GLY A 533 23.32 -15.46 10.87
CA GLY A 533 23.20 -16.63 10.00
C GLY A 533 24.05 -16.59 8.73
N ARG A 534 23.68 -17.40 7.73
CA ARG A 534 24.56 -17.70 6.59
C ARG A 534 24.19 -16.89 5.34
N LEU A 535 25.18 -16.27 4.70
CA LEU A 535 25.08 -15.85 3.31
C LEU A 535 25.40 -17.05 2.40
N THR A 536 24.44 -17.46 1.58
CA THR A 536 24.68 -18.44 0.51
C THR A 536 24.75 -17.69 -0.80
N THR A 537 25.92 -17.67 -1.45
CA THR A 537 26.14 -16.86 -2.65
C THR A 537 27.22 -17.42 -3.56
N ASN A 538 27.16 -17.02 -4.82
CA ASN A 538 28.22 -17.19 -5.81
C ASN A 538 28.91 -15.86 -6.18
N ALA A 539 28.54 -14.74 -5.55
CA ALA A 539 29.23 -13.46 -5.67
C ALA A 539 30.67 -13.56 -5.12
N GLY A 540 31.62 -13.02 -5.87
CA GLY A 540 33.06 -13.09 -5.55
C GLY A 540 33.56 -11.98 -4.64
N VAL A 541 32.73 -10.98 -4.32
CA VAL A 541 33.02 -9.96 -3.31
C VAL A 541 31.81 -9.82 -2.40
N THR A 542 32.00 -10.15 -1.12
CA THR A 542 30.92 -10.09 -0.12
C THR A 542 31.32 -9.28 1.10
N THR A 543 30.56 -8.22 1.37
CA THR A 543 30.78 -7.32 2.49
C THR A 543 29.63 -7.45 3.47
N CYS A 544 29.93 -7.74 4.74
CA CYS A 544 28.91 -7.85 5.78
C CYS A 544 28.36 -6.46 6.12
N VAL A 545 29.24 -5.57 6.55
CA VAL A 545 28.92 -4.16 6.82
C VAL A 545 29.97 -3.27 6.19
N TYR A 546 29.51 -2.22 5.52
CA TYR A 546 30.32 -1.07 5.15
C TYR A 546 29.75 0.16 5.86
N LEU A 547 30.46 0.63 6.88
CA LEU A 547 30.15 1.86 7.60
C LEU A 547 31.00 3.00 7.05
N ASN A 548 30.36 3.87 6.28
CA ASN A 548 30.96 5.11 5.81
C ASN A 548 30.58 6.28 6.74
N SER A 549 31.46 7.26 6.93
CA SER A 549 31.20 8.47 7.71
C SER A 549 31.46 9.71 6.87
N ILE A 550 30.54 10.68 6.85
CA ILE A 550 30.79 11.98 6.19
C ILE A 550 31.78 12.82 7.00
N ASN A 551 31.69 12.74 8.33
CA ASN A 551 32.58 13.44 9.24
C ASN A 551 33.34 12.42 10.10
N HIS A 552 34.65 12.35 9.88
CA HIS A 552 35.55 11.39 10.52
C HIS A 552 36.05 11.83 11.90
N THR A 553 35.60 12.98 12.42
CA THR A 553 36.06 13.54 13.71
C THR A 553 34.95 13.64 14.76
N THR A 554 33.71 13.23 14.43
CA THR A 554 32.56 13.31 15.33
C THR A 554 32.16 11.93 15.84
N TYR A 555 31.85 11.81 17.14
CA TYR A 555 31.57 10.54 17.83
C TYR A 555 30.14 10.45 18.41
N ASN A 556 29.13 10.95 17.69
CA ASN A 556 27.74 10.92 18.15
C ASN A 556 26.88 9.99 17.29
N ARG A 557 25.82 9.43 17.90
CA ARG A 557 24.81 8.62 17.19
C ARG A 557 25.44 7.39 16.52
N ARG A 558 26.41 6.74 17.18
CA ARG A 558 27.31 5.76 16.57
C ARG A 558 26.54 4.51 16.10
N ALA A 559 27.16 3.74 15.21
CA ALA A 559 26.66 2.43 14.81
C ALA A 559 27.16 1.34 15.78
N ASN A 560 26.27 0.49 16.27
CA ASN A 560 26.59 -0.69 17.07
C ASN A 560 26.29 -1.93 16.24
N ILE A 561 27.31 -2.70 15.92
CA ILE A 561 27.24 -3.83 14.99
C ILE A 561 27.38 -5.13 15.79
N TYR A 562 26.41 -6.02 15.61
CA TYR A 562 26.34 -7.34 16.22
C TYR A 562 26.21 -8.38 15.11
N LEU A 563 27.22 -9.22 14.97
CA LEU A 563 27.31 -10.26 13.95
C LEU A 563 27.28 -11.62 14.66
N SER A 564 26.25 -12.42 14.44
CA SER A 564 26.06 -13.69 15.16
C SER A 564 26.00 -14.86 14.18
N ASN A 565 26.95 -15.78 14.28
CA ASN A 565 27.05 -16.94 13.38
C ASN A 565 27.06 -16.54 11.90
N CYS A 566 27.81 -15.49 11.55
CA CYS A 566 27.87 -14.95 10.19
C CYS A 566 28.84 -15.74 9.31
N PHE A 567 28.35 -16.46 8.30
CA PHE A 567 29.19 -17.25 7.37
C PHE A 567 29.04 -16.75 5.92
N GLY A 568 30.13 -16.81 5.14
CA GLY A 568 30.10 -16.48 3.70
C GLY A 568 30.35 -14.99 3.39
N TYR A 569 30.61 -14.18 4.42
CA TYR A 569 31.00 -12.78 4.26
C TYR A 569 32.52 -12.66 4.28
N GLU A 570 33.11 -12.07 3.25
CA GLU A 570 34.56 -11.96 3.16
C GLU A 570 35.10 -10.82 4.03
N ARG A 571 34.40 -9.69 4.11
CA ARG A 571 34.96 -8.50 4.77
C ARG A 571 33.96 -7.63 5.52
N ILE A 572 34.52 -6.83 6.41
CA ILE A 572 33.88 -5.65 7.01
C ILE A 572 34.74 -4.43 6.67
N VAL A 573 34.10 -3.31 6.33
CA VAL A 573 34.78 -2.08 5.89
C VAL A 573 34.36 -0.89 6.75
N PHE A 574 35.33 -0.09 7.19
CA PHE A 574 35.11 1.09 8.03
C PHE A 574 35.87 2.31 7.52
N SER A 575 35.15 3.41 7.27
CA SER A 575 35.76 4.66 6.79
C SER A 575 35.92 5.75 7.85
N GLY A 576 35.52 5.55 9.13
CA GLY A 576 35.54 6.69 10.06
C GLY A 576 35.15 6.42 11.51
N ALA A 577 35.15 7.50 12.30
CA ALA A 577 35.00 7.54 13.76
C ALA A 577 33.62 7.14 14.35
N ASN A 578 32.67 6.66 13.53
CA ASN A 578 31.29 6.45 13.95
C ASN A 578 30.93 5.02 14.37
N LEU A 579 31.91 4.13 14.51
CA LEU A 579 31.69 2.78 15.06
C LEU A 579 31.67 2.81 16.60
N GLY A 580 30.54 2.55 17.25
CA GLY A 580 30.46 2.43 18.71
C GLY A 580 30.96 1.08 19.19
N THR A 581 30.28 0.03 18.74
CA THR A 581 30.53 -1.36 19.10
C THR A 581 30.60 -2.22 17.84
N LEU A 582 31.52 -3.17 17.78
CA LEU A 582 31.53 -4.29 16.85
C LEU A 582 31.73 -5.57 17.65
N ILE A 583 30.72 -6.42 17.73
CA ILE A 583 30.84 -7.75 18.32
C ILE A 583 30.50 -8.76 17.24
N MET A 584 31.47 -9.58 16.87
CA MET A 584 31.25 -10.77 16.05
C MET A 584 31.42 -12.01 16.92
N ASP A 585 30.37 -12.82 17.03
CA ASP A 585 30.36 -14.07 17.79
C ASP A 585 29.92 -15.24 16.91
N GLY A 586 30.88 -16.11 16.56
CA GLY A 586 30.69 -17.19 15.61
C GLY A 586 30.68 -16.72 14.15
N GLY A 587 31.13 -17.60 13.24
CA GLY A 587 31.15 -17.32 11.80
C GLY A 587 32.55 -17.38 11.17
N ASP A 588 32.66 -16.84 9.95
CA ASP A 588 33.91 -16.68 9.24
C ASP A 588 34.09 -15.30 8.60
N ILE A 589 35.35 -14.87 8.45
CA ILE A 589 35.74 -13.63 7.76
C ILE A 589 37.15 -13.73 7.18
N ASN A 590 37.41 -12.96 6.13
CA ASN A 590 38.73 -12.87 5.49
C ASN A 590 39.45 -11.59 5.93
N SER A 591 38.78 -10.44 5.85
CA SER A 591 39.42 -9.13 6.01
C SER A 591 38.66 -8.15 6.92
N PHE A 592 39.43 -7.34 7.64
CA PHE A 592 38.98 -6.11 8.27
C PHE A 592 39.66 -4.95 7.54
N ASN A 593 38.88 -4.13 6.84
CA ASN A 593 39.41 -3.07 5.99
C ASN A 593 39.07 -1.69 6.55
N THR A 594 40.04 -0.78 6.42
CA THR A 594 39.83 0.65 6.64
C THR A 594 40.13 1.41 5.35
N ASP A 595 39.18 2.20 4.86
CA ASP A 595 39.33 3.02 3.65
C ASP A 595 39.67 4.49 3.96
N HIS A 596 39.77 4.86 5.24
CA HIS A 596 40.23 6.18 5.68
C HIS A 596 41.18 6.09 6.88
N ALA A 597 42.45 6.48 6.70
CA ALA A 597 43.52 6.32 7.69
C ALA A 597 43.32 7.12 9.00
N ASP A 598 42.54 8.20 8.96
CA ASP A 598 42.30 9.07 10.11
C ASP A 598 41.26 8.53 11.12
N ALA A 599 40.64 7.38 10.85
CA ALA A 599 39.65 6.79 11.75
C ALA A 599 40.30 6.24 13.03
N SER A 600 39.98 6.81 14.19
CA SER A 600 40.43 6.28 15.49
C SER A 600 39.48 5.22 16.04
N LEU A 601 40.01 4.04 16.34
CA LEU A 601 39.28 2.93 16.95
C LEU A 601 39.43 2.88 18.49
N ALA A 602 40.20 3.79 19.09
CA ALA A 602 40.55 3.74 20.51
C ALA A 602 39.35 3.81 21.48
N ASN A 603 38.24 4.43 21.04
CA ASN A 603 37.01 4.57 21.81
C ASN A 603 35.93 3.56 21.38
N CYS A 604 36.28 2.51 20.64
CA CYS A 604 35.34 1.51 20.15
C CYS A 604 35.42 0.25 21.00
N ASN A 605 34.29 -0.44 21.17
CA ASN A 605 34.29 -1.80 21.72
C ASN A 605 34.30 -2.81 20.59
N ILE A 606 35.48 -3.31 20.20
CA ILE A 606 35.65 -4.26 19.09
C ILE A 606 36.03 -5.63 19.63
N GLN A 607 35.22 -6.65 19.35
CA GLN A 607 35.43 -8.01 19.81
C GLN A 607 35.11 -9.02 18.70
N PHE A 608 36.00 -9.96 18.49
CA PHE A 608 35.81 -11.15 17.65
C PHE A 608 35.91 -12.37 18.56
N LYS A 609 34.82 -13.15 18.62
CA LYS A 609 34.66 -14.32 19.48
C LYS A 609 34.30 -15.53 18.64
N ASN A 610 35.02 -16.63 18.83
CA ASN A 610 34.71 -17.90 18.15
C ASN A 610 34.66 -17.76 16.60
N VAL A 611 35.45 -16.85 16.02
CA VAL A 611 35.46 -16.55 14.59
C VAL A 611 36.58 -17.29 13.88
N GLU A 612 36.29 -17.85 12.70
CA GLU A 612 37.30 -18.34 11.77
C GLU A 612 37.80 -17.21 10.85
N TRP A 613 39.11 -17.03 10.83
CA TRP A 613 39.83 -16.03 10.05
C TRP A 613 40.60 -16.72 8.91
N LYS A 614 40.11 -16.55 7.66
CA LYS A 614 40.50 -17.35 6.48
C LYS A 614 41.60 -16.77 5.57
N GLY A 615 42.26 -15.70 6.01
CA GLY A 615 43.32 -14.98 5.29
C GLY A 615 42.83 -13.71 4.59
N GLY A 616 43.68 -12.68 4.54
CA GLY A 616 43.31 -11.37 4.00
C GLY A 616 44.09 -10.22 4.65
N THR A 617 43.46 -9.05 4.72
CA THR A 617 44.06 -7.85 5.33
C THR A 617 43.36 -7.51 6.65
N ILE A 618 44.13 -7.19 7.69
CA ILE A 618 43.62 -6.60 8.93
C ILE A 618 44.24 -5.21 9.03
N ASP A 619 43.51 -4.20 8.59
CA ASP A 619 44.02 -2.85 8.43
C ASP A 619 43.71 -1.94 9.61
N HIS A 620 44.71 -1.19 10.08
CA HIS A 620 44.64 -0.19 11.16
C HIS A 620 43.81 -0.57 12.41
N LEU A 621 43.62 -1.87 12.67
CA LEU A 621 42.83 -2.36 13.80
C LEU A 621 43.60 -2.18 15.11
N THR A 622 43.02 -1.42 16.03
CA THR A 622 43.57 -1.17 17.37
C THR A 622 42.47 -1.35 18.40
N HIS A 623 42.84 -1.64 19.66
CA HIS A 623 41.91 -1.74 20.79
C HIS A 623 40.79 -2.77 20.57
N ALA A 624 41.14 -3.92 20.00
CA ALA A 624 40.23 -5.03 19.72
C ALA A 624 40.58 -6.28 20.53
N LEU A 625 39.58 -7.12 20.81
CA LEU A 625 39.75 -8.44 21.43
C LEU A 625 39.51 -9.54 20.40
N PHE A 626 40.48 -10.43 20.23
CA PHE A 626 40.32 -11.72 19.57
C PHE A 626 40.26 -12.82 20.62
N GLN A 627 39.12 -13.50 20.74
CA GLN A 627 38.89 -14.55 21.73
C GLN A 627 38.43 -15.84 21.05
N ASN A 628 39.08 -16.96 21.35
CA ASN A 628 38.77 -18.28 20.78
C ASN A 628 38.71 -18.30 19.24
N CYS A 629 39.44 -17.40 18.57
CA CYS A 629 39.45 -17.32 17.11
C CYS A 629 40.41 -18.37 16.51
N VAL A 630 40.11 -18.81 15.29
CA VAL A 630 40.93 -19.77 14.54
C VAL A 630 41.45 -19.10 13.27
N PHE A 631 42.76 -19.11 13.05
CA PHE A 631 43.41 -18.52 11.88
C PHE A 631 43.89 -19.62 10.92
N THR A 632 43.37 -19.61 9.69
CA THR A 632 43.63 -20.63 8.66
C THR A 632 44.30 -20.10 7.40
N GLY A 633 44.27 -18.78 7.13
CA GLY A 633 44.94 -18.15 5.98
C GLY A 633 46.01 -17.12 6.34
N ASN A 634 46.80 -16.70 5.35
CA ASN A 634 47.87 -15.70 5.52
C ASN A 634 47.32 -14.28 5.65
N TYR A 635 48.02 -13.45 6.43
CA TYR A 635 47.56 -12.10 6.78
C TYR A 635 48.59 -11.00 6.50
N ILE A 636 48.08 -9.80 6.25
CA ILE A 636 48.82 -8.55 6.43
C ILE A 636 48.25 -7.85 7.66
N PHE A 637 49.01 -7.82 8.75
CA PHE A 637 48.57 -7.21 10.02
C PHE A 637 49.65 -6.27 10.60
N PRO A 638 49.57 -4.95 10.35
CA PRO A 638 50.61 -3.99 10.73
C PRO A 638 50.63 -3.60 12.21
N SER A 639 49.56 -3.84 12.99
CA SER A 639 49.39 -3.30 14.37
C SER A 639 49.04 -4.35 15.44
N ALA A 640 49.73 -5.49 15.41
CA ALA A 640 49.61 -6.53 16.43
C ALA A 640 49.76 -6.05 17.89
N ASP A 641 50.55 -5.00 18.10
CA ASP A 641 50.88 -4.49 19.43
C ASP A 641 49.73 -3.72 20.09
N SER A 642 48.66 -3.43 19.36
CA SER A 642 47.50 -2.68 19.88
C SER A 642 46.23 -3.52 20.09
N VAL A 643 46.29 -4.85 19.94
CA VAL A 643 45.13 -5.73 20.12
C VAL A 643 45.38 -6.81 21.18
N SER A 644 44.29 -7.30 21.76
CA SER A 644 44.24 -8.35 22.79
C SER A 644 43.91 -9.71 22.19
N TRP A 645 44.55 -10.75 22.71
CA TRP A 645 44.41 -12.13 22.27
C TRP A 645 44.10 -13.05 23.45
N ALA A 646 43.02 -13.83 23.38
CA ALA A 646 42.64 -14.83 24.37
C ALA A 646 42.28 -16.18 23.74
N ASN A 647 43.02 -17.23 24.08
CA ASN A 647 42.80 -18.62 23.66
C ASN A 647 42.66 -18.83 22.13
N ASN A 648 43.42 -18.11 21.30
CA ASN A 648 43.33 -18.26 19.84
C ASN A 648 44.21 -19.41 19.32
N VAL A 649 43.85 -19.92 18.15
CA VAL A 649 44.55 -21.01 17.45
C VAL A 649 45.02 -20.55 16.08
N LYS A 650 46.26 -20.88 15.70
CA LYS A 650 46.82 -20.60 14.38
C LYS A 650 47.39 -21.86 13.75
N TYR A 651 47.07 -22.08 12.47
CA TYR A 651 47.56 -23.21 11.70
C TYR A 651 49.04 -23.00 11.31
N SER A 652 49.79 -24.10 11.19
CA SER A 652 51.26 -24.06 10.99
C SER A 652 51.69 -23.35 9.71
N THR A 653 50.82 -23.29 8.71
CA THR A 653 51.07 -22.67 7.40
C THR A 653 50.79 -21.16 7.37
N VAL A 654 50.21 -20.60 8.43
CA VAL A 654 49.79 -19.19 8.47
C VAL A 654 50.96 -18.25 8.74
N THR A 655 51.12 -17.23 7.91
CA THR A 655 52.12 -16.15 8.07
C THR A 655 51.46 -14.78 8.26
N GLY A 656 52.21 -13.81 8.79
CA GLY A 656 51.82 -12.40 8.87
C GLY A 656 50.92 -12.01 10.06
N LEU A 657 50.69 -12.94 10.99
CA LEU A 657 50.17 -12.67 12.33
C LEU A 657 51.32 -12.49 13.34
N PRO A 658 51.10 -11.79 14.46
CA PRO A 658 52.07 -11.73 15.56
C PRO A 658 52.46 -13.09 16.14
N LEU A 659 53.62 -13.13 16.82
CA LEU A 659 54.19 -14.36 17.39
C LEU A 659 53.34 -14.95 18.53
N ASN A 660 52.82 -14.13 19.44
CA ASN A 660 51.98 -14.60 20.56
C ASN A 660 50.53 -14.18 20.39
N ILE A 661 49.75 -15.06 19.78
CA ILE A 661 48.28 -14.94 19.66
C ILE A 661 47.52 -15.84 20.63
N VAL A 662 48.20 -16.71 21.38
CA VAL A 662 47.54 -17.71 22.22
C VAL A 662 46.93 -17.02 23.42
N ASN A 663 47.70 -16.24 24.17
CA ASN A 663 47.21 -15.43 25.29
C ASN A 663 48.12 -14.21 25.47
N ASN A 664 47.59 -13.02 25.15
CA ASN A 664 48.26 -11.73 25.23
C ASN A 664 47.20 -10.62 25.37
N MET A 665 46.78 -10.35 26.60
CA MET A 665 45.72 -9.40 26.92
C MET A 665 46.29 -8.00 27.17
N LYS A 666 45.60 -6.98 26.66
CA LYS A 666 45.94 -5.56 26.80
C LYS A 666 44.71 -4.76 27.26
N PRO A 667 44.89 -3.64 28.00
CA PRO A 667 43.79 -2.73 28.30
C PRO A 667 43.04 -2.32 27.02
N PRO A 668 41.71 -2.17 27.05
CA PRO A 668 40.83 -2.25 28.22
C PRO A 668 40.33 -3.68 28.55
N PHE A 669 40.83 -4.72 27.88
CA PHE A 669 40.33 -6.10 28.04
C PHE A 669 41.15 -6.96 29.03
N ALA A 670 42.31 -6.47 29.49
CA ALA A 670 43.22 -7.14 30.43
C ALA A 670 42.75 -7.09 31.88
#